data_AF-A0A954NXU3-F1
#
_entry.id   AF-A0A954NXU3-F1
#
_cell.length_a   1.000
_cell.length_b   1.000
_cell.length_c   1.000
_cell.angle_alpha   90.00
_cell.angle_beta   90.00
_cell.angle_gamma   90.00
#
_symmetry.space_group_name_H-M   'P 1'
#
loop_
_entity.id
_entity.type
_entity.pdbx_description
1 polymer ?
#
loop_
_entity_poly.entity_id
_entity_poly.type
_entity_poly.pdbx_seq_one_letter_code
_entity_poly.pdbx_strand_id
1 'polypeptide(L)'
;MAGQGEGDMESVCLAILWHQHQPYYPDDVSGETLMPWVRLHGTRDYYGMAMHLKEVPEFRCTINLVPSLLIQLQAYTRHGRSDRHLDISRIPADSLSSDEAIYLLSNFFMANAETMIRPWPRYRELLSKRAPERDTAEQALPRFSRTDLRDLQIWNNLVWIHELAFEQDSELRAFRARGAGWTEGDKNWLLGRQLEILGQVIPLHRELARTGQVELTTTPFYHPILPLLQDRRSARQAMPGCALPAHLSSWPDDITTHIERAVQLHEDLFGTPPRGMWPSEGSVSQEIIPAIAQAGIQWIATDEEILAESTGGWVSRDASGNLRHPEMLYRPWKLEQDGASLQIVFRDHVLSDLIGFHYQRTDPAQAADDLLGRVETIGRQVSGSNAGRPALVPVILDGENCWEYYPDGGVEFLRTLYRRAAASQQIEPVTIGEYLEHHPPVDHIGKLFAGSWISHNFAIWIGHEEDNQAWDRLHETREFLVQAASDPQASPQLLKRAWEELYIAEGSDWFWWFGDDHNSDQDGLFDQLFRRHLQNVYQLLNQPVPQNLLLPITRSERKSLHTSPSAFLPVKVDGRTNYFEWIAAGRYVSGSERGTMTLVSDGLIREICFGFDQHRLLVRVDTASQAIRDLASAGEVQLCLMGPGSRTIRLTGFDGQTTDLRASLFHRDEPAAELPATNVEAAVDRILEIGVPFQTLEAAPGTQLGMYLEVLSAGKSIDRAPREGTLAVIVPPPDFEQLMWQA
;
A
#
# COMPACT_ATOMS: atom_id res chain seq x y z
N MET A 1 -68.17 -9.95 12.34
CA MET A 1 -66.81 -10.48 12.15
C MET A 1 -66.36 -10.05 10.77
N ALA A 2 -65.71 -8.89 10.70
CA ALA A 2 -65.11 -8.39 9.48
C ALA A 2 -63.73 -9.06 9.36
N GLY A 3 -63.45 -9.67 8.22
CA GLY A 3 -62.11 -10.13 7.88
C GLY A 3 -61.19 -8.92 7.85
N GLN A 4 -60.20 -8.91 8.75
CA GLN A 4 -59.01 -8.10 8.56
C GLN A 4 -58.32 -8.66 7.32
N GLY A 5 -58.23 -7.86 6.27
CA GLY A 5 -57.35 -8.18 5.16
C GLY A 5 -55.93 -8.30 5.71
N GLU A 6 -55.28 -9.41 5.40
CA GLU A 6 -53.83 -9.48 5.36
C GLU A 6 -53.39 -8.37 4.40
N GLY A 7 -52.93 -7.24 4.95
CA GLY A 7 -52.27 -6.23 4.13
C GLY A 7 -51.00 -6.88 3.58
N ASP A 8 -50.81 -6.83 2.26
CA ASP A 8 -49.52 -7.13 1.64
C ASP A 8 -48.45 -6.38 2.44
N MET A 9 -47.59 -7.11 3.16
CA MET A 9 -46.41 -6.50 3.77
C MET A 9 -45.53 -6.04 2.60
N GLU A 10 -45.29 -4.73 2.51
CA GLU A 10 -44.32 -4.19 1.56
C GLU A 10 -42.95 -4.85 1.79
N SER A 11 -42.32 -5.31 0.70
CA SER A 11 -40.98 -5.90 0.73
C SER A 11 -39.95 -4.88 1.21
N VAL A 12 -38.91 -5.35 1.92
CA VAL A 12 -37.72 -4.54 2.23
C VAL A 12 -36.68 -4.73 1.14
N CYS A 13 -36.11 -3.63 0.65
CA CYS A 13 -35.08 -3.66 -0.37
C CYS A 13 -33.70 -3.86 0.28
N LEU A 14 -33.01 -4.93 -0.08
CA LEU A 14 -31.62 -5.18 0.30
C LEU A 14 -30.70 -4.66 -0.81
N ALA A 15 -29.89 -3.66 -0.50
CA ALA A 15 -28.91 -3.10 -1.43
C ALA A 15 -27.50 -3.41 -0.97
N ILE A 16 -26.86 -4.39 -1.61
CA ILE A 16 -25.44 -4.69 -1.36
C ILE A 16 -24.57 -3.92 -2.35
N LEU A 17 -23.56 -3.21 -1.84
CA LEU A 17 -22.48 -2.62 -2.64
C LEU A 17 -21.14 -3.24 -2.23
N TRP A 18 -20.48 -3.88 -3.19
CA TRP A 18 -19.12 -4.38 -3.04
C TRP A 18 -18.11 -3.40 -3.64
N HIS A 19 -17.24 -2.82 -2.81
CA HIS A 19 -16.16 -1.95 -3.26
C HIS A 19 -14.89 -2.76 -3.54
N GLN A 20 -14.42 -2.78 -4.78
CA GLN A 20 -13.23 -3.52 -5.19
C GLN A 20 -12.12 -2.56 -5.60
N HIS A 21 -11.01 -2.59 -4.86
CA HIS A 21 -9.96 -1.59 -4.98
C HIS A 21 -8.57 -2.18 -4.77
N GLN A 22 -7.61 -1.67 -5.54
CA GLN A 22 -6.19 -1.88 -5.27
C GLN A 22 -5.43 -0.58 -5.54
N PRO A 23 -4.44 -0.24 -4.70
CA PRO A 23 -3.48 0.81 -4.97
C PRO A 23 -2.80 0.63 -6.34
N TYR A 24 -2.26 1.72 -6.89
CA TYR A 24 -1.47 1.66 -8.10
C TYR A 24 -0.03 1.21 -7.79
N TYR A 25 0.23 -0.10 -7.86
CA TYR A 25 1.53 -0.71 -7.55
C TYR A 25 2.67 -0.53 -8.57
N PRO A 26 2.41 -0.25 -9.86
CA PRO A 26 3.45 -0.01 -10.85
C PRO A 26 4.35 1.20 -10.58
N ASP A 27 5.66 1.05 -10.77
CA ASP A 27 6.56 2.17 -11.11
C ASP A 27 6.71 2.20 -12.65
N ASP A 28 6.08 3.17 -13.30
CA ASP A 28 6.05 3.27 -14.77
C ASP A 28 7.35 3.82 -15.38
N VAL A 29 8.24 4.36 -14.55
CA VAL A 29 9.57 4.81 -14.99
C VAL A 29 10.55 3.65 -15.01
N SER A 30 10.60 2.83 -13.95
CA SER A 30 11.45 1.62 -13.93
C SER A 30 10.85 0.44 -14.69
N GLY A 31 9.52 0.41 -14.84
CA GLY A 31 8.78 -0.73 -15.39
C GLY A 31 8.52 -1.84 -14.37
N GLU A 32 8.90 -1.66 -13.11
CA GLU A 32 8.71 -2.66 -12.05
C GLU A 32 7.27 -2.62 -11.49
N THR A 33 6.81 -3.76 -10.98
CA THR A 33 5.58 -3.87 -10.20
C THR A 33 5.88 -4.73 -8.99
N LEU A 34 5.93 -4.10 -7.82
CA LEU A 34 6.52 -4.70 -6.62
C LEU A 34 5.56 -5.65 -5.90
N MET A 35 4.24 -5.42 -6.05
CA MET A 35 3.21 -6.16 -5.34
C MET A 35 2.29 -6.96 -6.29
N PRO A 36 1.84 -8.15 -5.88
CA PRO A 36 1.08 -9.06 -6.73
C PRO A 36 -0.44 -8.91 -6.59
N TRP A 37 -0.90 -8.03 -5.71
CA TRP A 37 -2.25 -8.06 -5.14
C TRP A 37 -3.36 -7.92 -6.19
N VAL A 38 -3.19 -7.07 -7.21
CA VAL A 38 -4.13 -6.99 -8.35
C VAL A 38 -4.33 -8.35 -9.04
N ARG A 39 -3.25 -9.11 -9.26
CA ARG A 39 -3.33 -10.42 -9.90
C ARG A 39 -3.96 -11.45 -8.96
N LEU A 40 -3.52 -11.48 -7.71
CA LEU A 40 -3.96 -12.50 -6.73
C LEU A 40 -5.44 -12.32 -6.35
N HIS A 41 -5.85 -11.12 -5.96
CA HIS A 41 -7.27 -10.81 -5.71
C HIS A 41 -8.10 -10.88 -7.00
N GLY A 42 -7.52 -10.54 -8.15
CA GLY A 42 -8.19 -10.67 -9.45
C GLY A 42 -8.64 -12.10 -9.77
N THR A 43 -7.81 -13.11 -9.48
CA THR A 43 -8.19 -14.51 -9.72
C THR A 43 -9.00 -15.16 -8.60
N ARG A 44 -9.08 -14.47 -7.47
CA ARG A 44 -9.82 -14.93 -6.30
C ARG A 44 -11.12 -14.16 -6.17
N ASP A 45 -11.06 -12.96 -5.61
CA ASP A 45 -12.20 -12.22 -5.11
C ASP A 45 -13.01 -11.61 -6.26
N TYR A 46 -12.36 -10.87 -7.16
CA TYR A 46 -13.07 -10.18 -8.24
C TYR A 46 -13.70 -11.16 -9.23
N TYR A 47 -12.97 -12.21 -9.60
CA TYR A 47 -13.53 -13.31 -10.40
C TYR A 47 -14.62 -14.06 -9.64
N GLY A 48 -14.35 -14.45 -8.39
CA GLY A 48 -15.22 -15.30 -7.58
C GLY A 48 -16.56 -14.70 -7.26
N MET A 49 -16.58 -13.44 -6.81
CA MET A 49 -17.81 -12.71 -6.49
C MET A 49 -18.71 -12.55 -7.72
N ALA A 50 -18.12 -12.22 -8.87
CA ALA A 50 -18.88 -12.11 -10.10
C ALA A 50 -19.41 -13.48 -10.58
N MET A 51 -18.68 -14.57 -10.33
CA MET A 51 -19.15 -15.93 -10.59
C MET A 51 -20.30 -16.35 -9.68
N HIS A 52 -20.29 -15.95 -8.39
CA HIS A 52 -21.42 -16.20 -7.49
C HIS A 52 -22.73 -15.60 -8.01
N LEU A 53 -22.66 -14.40 -8.61
CA LEU A 53 -23.83 -13.76 -9.20
C LEU A 53 -24.35 -14.52 -10.43
N LYS A 54 -23.47 -15.12 -11.25
CA LYS A 54 -23.92 -15.99 -12.35
C LYS A 54 -24.71 -17.21 -11.86
N GLU A 55 -24.43 -17.72 -10.66
CA GLU A 55 -25.15 -18.87 -10.10
C GLU A 55 -26.57 -18.50 -9.62
N VAL A 56 -26.85 -17.22 -9.39
CA VAL A 56 -28.13 -16.71 -8.88
C VAL A 56 -28.58 -15.48 -9.70
N PRO A 57 -29.05 -15.67 -10.95
CA PRO A 57 -29.40 -14.58 -11.88
C PRO A 57 -30.46 -13.59 -11.35
N GLU A 58 -31.28 -14.03 -10.41
CA GLU A 58 -32.35 -13.23 -9.78
C GLU A 58 -31.81 -12.26 -8.71
N PHE A 59 -30.62 -12.53 -8.15
CA PHE A 59 -30.03 -11.65 -7.16
C PHE A 59 -29.38 -10.44 -7.82
N ARG A 60 -29.78 -9.23 -7.39
CA ARG A 60 -29.25 -7.96 -7.89
C ARG A 60 -28.41 -7.27 -6.83
N CYS A 61 -27.35 -6.61 -7.26
CA CYS A 61 -26.50 -5.81 -6.39
C CYS A 61 -25.73 -4.74 -7.15
N THR A 62 -25.00 -3.90 -6.43
CA THR A 62 -24.07 -2.92 -6.99
C THR A 62 -22.64 -3.40 -6.77
N ILE A 63 -21.79 -3.27 -7.78
CA ILE A 63 -20.34 -3.47 -7.65
C ILE A 63 -19.65 -2.16 -8.03
N ASN A 64 -18.74 -1.71 -7.18
CA ASN A 64 -17.88 -0.58 -7.43
C ASN A 64 -16.48 -1.07 -7.83
N LEU A 65 -15.97 -0.59 -8.97
CA LEU A 65 -14.66 -0.98 -9.49
C LEU A 65 -13.79 0.28 -9.62
N VAL A 66 -12.71 0.37 -8.85
CA VAL A 66 -11.83 1.54 -8.89
C VAL A 66 -11.05 1.59 -10.22
N PRO A 67 -10.93 2.76 -10.88
CA PRO A 67 -10.21 2.89 -12.14
C PRO A 67 -8.73 2.43 -12.10
N SER A 68 -8.00 2.74 -11.01
CA SER A 68 -6.62 2.28 -10.80
C SER A 68 -6.48 0.76 -10.83
N LEU A 69 -7.43 0.02 -10.27
CA LEU A 69 -7.50 -1.43 -10.34
C LEU A 69 -7.73 -1.90 -11.79
N LEU A 70 -8.70 -1.29 -12.49
CA LEU A 70 -9.08 -1.67 -13.86
C LEU A 70 -7.93 -1.50 -14.87
N ILE A 71 -7.17 -0.41 -14.79
CA ILE A 71 -6.02 -0.20 -15.68
C ILE A 71 -4.90 -1.21 -15.41
N GLN A 72 -4.70 -1.62 -14.15
CA GLN A 72 -3.72 -2.65 -13.80
C GLN A 72 -4.15 -4.03 -14.29
N LEU A 73 -5.43 -4.39 -14.15
CA LEU A 73 -5.98 -5.63 -14.74
C LEU A 73 -5.77 -5.66 -16.27
N GLN A 74 -5.99 -4.53 -16.97
CA GLN A 74 -5.69 -4.42 -18.39
C GLN A 74 -4.19 -4.54 -18.68
N ALA A 75 -3.32 -3.99 -17.83
CA ALA A 75 -1.88 -4.10 -17.99
C ALA A 75 -1.40 -5.55 -17.99
N TYR A 76 -1.90 -6.39 -17.08
CA TYR A 76 -1.61 -7.84 -17.11
C TYR A 76 -2.16 -8.52 -18.36
N THR A 77 -3.44 -8.27 -18.67
CA THR A 77 -4.19 -9.11 -19.62
C THR A 77 -4.03 -8.69 -21.08
N ARG A 78 -3.73 -7.42 -21.35
CA ARG A 78 -3.59 -6.87 -22.72
C ARG A 78 -2.17 -6.44 -23.05
N HIS A 79 -1.38 -6.04 -22.06
CA HIS A 79 -0.05 -5.48 -22.26
C HIS A 79 1.07 -6.40 -21.78
N GLY A 80 0.72 -7.58 -21.24
CA GLY A 80 1.69 -8.57 -20.79
C GLY A 80 2.53 -8.12 -19.59
N ARG A 81 2.02 -7.16 -18.81
CA ARG A 81 2.68 -6.73 -17.57
C ARG A 81 2.82 -7.91 -16.61
N SER A 82 3.83 -7.82 -15.76
CA SER A 82 4.16 -8.80 -14.74
C SER A 82 4.36 -8.10 -13.40
N ASP A 83 4.38 -8.88 -12.32
CA ASP A 83 4.81 -8.46 -11.00
C ASP A 83 5.98 -9.30 -10.51
N ARG A 84 6.67 -8.78 -9.50
CA ARG A 84 7.83 -9.44 -8.91
C ARG A 84 7.52 -10.87 -8.44
N HIS A 85 6.33 -11.14 -7.87
CA HIS A 85 6.00 -12.50 -7.44
C HIS A 85 5.78 -13.42 -8.65
N LEU A 86 5.14 -12.94 -9.72
CA LEU A 86 4.93 -13.72 -10.94
C LEU A 86 6.26 -14.01 -11.65
N ASP A 87 7.16 -13.03 -11.70
CA ASP A 87 8.49 -13.20 -12.29
C ASP A 87 9.29 -14.24 -11.52
N ILE A 88 9.32 -14.15 -10.19
CA ILE A 88 9.95 -15.16 -9.33
C ILE A 88 9.28 -16.53 -9.48
N SER A 89 7.96 -16.59 -9.66
CA SER A 89 7.23 -17.84 -9.89
C SER A 89 7.61 -18.50 -11.22
N ARG A 90 7.97 -17.72 -12.24
CA ARG A 90 8.35 -18.23 -13.57
C ARG A 90 9.76 -18.81 -13.63
N ILE A 91 10.67 -18.34 -12.77
CA ILE A 91 12.05 -18.85 -12.75
C ILE A 91 12.03 -20.33 -12.38
N PRO A 92 12.66 -21.23 -13.17
CA PRO A 92 12.78 -22.64 -12.81
C PRO A 92 13.41 -22.79 -11.43
N ALA A 93 12.88 -23.67 -10.58
CA ALA A 93 13.37 -23.77 -9.20
C ALA A 93 14.86 -24.15 -9.11
N ASP A 94 15.35 -24.80 -10.16
CA ASP A 94 16.73 -25.22 -10.35
C ASP A 94 17.70 -24.09 -10.76
N SER A 95 17.15 -22.95 -11.16
CA SER A 95 17.87 -21.77 -11.66
C SER A 95 17.74 -20.55 -10.75
N LEU A 96 16.99 -20.64 -9.65
CA LEU A 96 16.86 -19.57 -8.66
C LEU A 96 18.22 -19.23 -8.07
N SER A 97 18.54 -17.93 -8.02
CA SER A 97 19.64 -17.43 -7.20
C SER A 97 19.29 -17.54 -5.71
N SER A 98 20.31 -17.38 -4.84
CA SER A 98 20.08 -17.34 -3.40
C SER A 98 19.07 -16.26 -3.00
N ASP A 99 19.20 -15.06 -3.57
CA ASP A 99 18.33 -13.92 -3.25
C ASP A 99 16.89 -14.15 -3.72
N GLU A 100 16.70 -14.80 -4.87
CA GLU A 100 15.37 -15.15 -5.37
C GLU A 100 14.72 -16.26 -4.54
N ALA A 101 15.51 -17.22 -4.05
CA ALA A 101 15.01 -18.24 -3.13
C ALA A 101 14.68 -17.64 -1.75
N ILE A 102 15.47 -16.67 -1.27
CA ILE A 102 15.18 -15.91 -0.05
C ILE A 102 13.87 -15.13 -0.22
N TYR A 103 13.67 -14.48 -1.37
CA TYR A 103 12.42 -13.80 -1.69
C TYR A 103 11.22 -14.75 -1.63
N LEU A 104 11.33 -15.94 -2.24
CA LEU A 104 10.28 -16.97 -2.14
C LEU A 104 9.94 -17.28 -0.69
N LEU A 105 10.97 -17.59 0.12
CA LEU A 105 10.78 -17.98 1.51
C LEU A 105 10.24 -16.85 2.39
N SER A 106 10.40 -15.60 1.96
CA SER A 106 9.91 -14.43 2.69
C SER A 106 8.46 -14.10 2.34
N ASN A 107 8.07 -14.27 1.08
CA ASN A 107 6.81 -13.71 0.58
C ASN A 107 5.78 -14.76 0.13
N PHE A 108 6.19 -15.99 -0.18
CA PHE A 108 5.27 -17.01 -0.73
C PHE A 108 4.43 -17.71 0.35
N PHE A 109 4.41 -17.17 1.56
CA PHE A 109 3.49 -17.52 2.65
C PHE A 109 2.56 -16.36 3.03
N MET A 110 2.53 -15.28 2.24
CA MET A 110 1.59 -14.17 2.39
C MET A 110 0.19 -14.58 1.93
N ALA A 111 -0.45 -15.38 2.76
CA ALA A 111 -1.82 -15.86 2.66
C ALA A 111 -2.27 -16.27 4.07
N ASN A 112 -3.56 -16.23 4.38
CA ASN A 112 -4.04 -16.63 5.70
C ASN A 112 -3.60 -18.07 6.06
N ALA A 113 -2.83 -18.19 7.15
CA ALA A 113 -2.23 -19.46 7.51
C ALA A 113 -3.25 -20.53 7.92
N GLU A 114 -4.37 -20.16 8.54
CA GLU A 114 -5.40 -21.11 9.01
C GLU A 114 -6.27 -21.65 7.88
N THR A 115 -6.71 -20.79 6.97
CA THR A 115 -7.72 -21.11 5.95
C THR A 115 -7.12 -21.38 4.58
N MET A 116 -5.95 -20.82 4.25
CA MET A 116 -5.35 -20.93 2.91
C MET A 116 -4.11 -21.81 2.89
N ILE A 117 -3.37 -21.93 3.99
CA ILE A 117 -2.11 -22.72 4.03
C ILE A 117 -2.31 -24.07 4.73
N ARG A 118 -2.75 -24.06 6.00
CA ARG A 118 -2.87 -25.27 6.83
C ARG A 118 -3.80 -26.34 6.28
N PRO A 119 -4.87 -26.05 5.52
CA PRO A 119 -5.73 -27.09 4.95
C PRO A 119 -5.01 -27.98 3.92
N TRP A 120 -3.92 -27.49 3.31
CA TRP A 120 -3.17 -28.21 2.29
C TRP A 120 -1.93 -28.88 2.89
N PRO A 121 -1.85 -30.23 2.95
CA PRO A 121 -0.81 -30.92 3.71
C PRO A 121 0.61 -30.55 3.32
N ARG A 122 0.87 -30.43 2.00
CA ARG A 122 2.19 -30.08 1.47
C ARG A 122 2.53 -28.61 1.73
N TYR A 123 1.59 -27.69 1.57
CA TYR A 123 1.87 -26.27 1.82
C TYR A 123 2.12 -26.00 3.32
N ARG A 124 1.34 -26.64 4.19
CA ARG A 124 1.57 -26.66 5.64
C ARG A 124 2.95 -27.19 6.02
N GLU A 125 3.40 -28.26 5.37
CA GLU A 125 4.75 -28.81 5.57
C GLU A 125 5.83 -27.77 5.22
N LEU A 126 5.68 -27.07 4.10
CA LEU A 126 6.60 -26.01 3.66
C LEU A 126 6.64 -24.83 4.63
N LEU A 127 5.48 -24.40 5.16
CA LEU A 127 5.41 -23.35 6.18
C LEU A 127 6.11 -23.80 7.48
N SER A 128 5.85 -25.02 7.93
CA SER A 128 6.49 -25.60 9.12
C SER A 128 8.01 -25.68 8.96
N LYS A 129 8.47 -25.98 7.74
CA LYS A 129 9.88 -26.03 7.37
C LYS A 129 10.52 -24.63 7.32
N ARG A 130 9.76 -23.61 6.91
CA ARG A 130 10.18 -22.21 6.88
C ARG A 130 10.38 -21.65 8.29
N ALA A 131 9.49 -21.98 9.22
CA ALA A 131 9.52 -21.54 10.62
C ALA A 131 9.79 -20.03 10.80
N PRO A 132 8.92 -19.15 10.25
CA PRO A 132 9.16 -17.70 10.22
C PRO A 132 9.26 -17.06 11.62
N GLU A 133 8.62 -17.65 12.63
CA GLU A 133 8.71 -17.20 14.03
C GLU A 133 10.10 -17.42 14.66
N ARG A 134 10.92 -18.29 14.07
CA ARG A 134 12.23 -18.69 14.64
C ARG A 134 13.41 -18.26 13.79
N ASP A 135 13.27 -18.31 12.48
CA ASP A 135 14.39 -18.18 11.55
C ASP A 135 14.11 -17.11 10.49
N THR A 136 15.14 -16.40 10.04
CA THR A 136 15.06 -15.59 8.82
C THR A 136 14.98 -16.49 7.57
N ALA A 137 14.63 -15.92 6.42
CA ALA A 137 14.52 -16.69 5.18
C ALA A 137 15.88 -17.26 4.74
N GLU A 138 16.95 -16.49 4.94
CA GLU A 138 18.34 -16.88 4.70
C GLU A 138 18.73 -18.07 5.58
N GLN A 139 18.37 -18.03 6.86
CA GLN A 139 18.65 -19.12 7.80
C GLN A 139 17.85 -20.40 7.47
N ALA A 140 16.65 -20.25 6.93
CA ALA A 140 15.79 -21.37 6.56
C ALA A 140 16.19 -22.01 5.21
N LEU A 141 16.78 -21.24 4.28
CA LEU A 141 17.08 -21.67 2.91
C LEU A 141 17.81 -23.02 2.79
N PRO A 142 18.85 -23.35 3.60
CA PRO A 142 19.55 -24.63 3.50
C PRO A 142 18.67 -25.86 3.75
N ARG A 143 17.49 -25.68 4.36
CA ARG A 143 16.53 -26.77 4.59
C ARG A 143 15.78 -27.13 3.31
N PHE A 144 15.61 -26.19 2.38
CA PHE A 144 14.76 -26.34 1.20
C PHE A 144 15.50 -27.01 0.05
N SER A 145 14.89 -28.06 -0.49
CA SER A 145 15.29 -28.66 -1.76
C SER A 145 14.70 -27.90 -2.95
N ARG A 146 15.20 -28.16 -4.15
CA ARG A 146 14.65 -27.61 -5.40
C ARG A 146 13.17 -27.99 -5.61
N THR A 147 12.78 -29.19 -5.19
CA THR A 147 11.38 -29.62 -5.25
C THR A 147 10.52 -28.86 -4.24
N ASP A 148 11.05 -28.55 -3.05
CA ASP A 148 10.31 -27.73 -2.07
C ASP A 148 10.08 -26.30 -2.59
N LEU A 149 11.10 -25.69 -3.21
CA LEU A 149 10.97 -24.36 -3.81
C LEU A 149 9.97 -24.34 -4.96
N ARG A 150 9.96 -25.37 -5.82
CA ARG A 150 8.96 -25.49 -6.89
C ARG A 150 7.55 -25.69 -6.35
N ASP A 151 7.38 -26.57 -5.38
CA ASP A 151 6.09 -26.80 -4.75
C ASP A 151 5.59 -25.52 -4.05
N LEU A 152 6.48 -24.72 -3.45
CA LEU A 152 6.14 -23.43 -2.87
C LEU A 152 5.68 -22.41 -3.92
N GLN A 153 6.39 -22.31 -5.05
CA GLN A 153 5.98 -21.46 -6.18
C GLN A 153 4.57 -21.80 -6.66
N ILE A 154 4.25 -23.10 -6.73
CA ILE A 154 2.94 -23.59 -7.17
C ILE A 154 1.87 -23.33 -6.11
N TRP A 155 2.11 -23.75 -4.86
CA TRP A 155 1.10 -23.65 -3.80
C TRP A 155 0.69 -22.22 -3.52
N ASN A 156 1.64 -21.28 -3.46
CA ASN A 156 1.33 -19.87 -3.28
C ASN A 156 0.36 -19.38 -4.37
N ASN A 157 0.66 -19.59 -5.65
CA ASN A 157 -0.24 -19.15 -6.72
C ASN A 157 -1.58 -19.91 -6.75
N LEU A 158 -1.58 -21.19 -6.36
CA LEU A 158 -2.76 -22.05 -6.41
C LEU A 158 -3.83 -21.65 -5.39
N VAL A 159 -3.44 -21.22 -4.17
CA VAL A 159 -4.39 -20.83 -3.12
C VAL A 159 -5.07 -19.49 -3.37
N TRP A 160 -4.53 -18.69 -4.30
CA TRP A 160 -5.09 -17.42 -4.75
C TRP A 160 -6.04 -17.56 -5.95
N ILE A 161 -6.46 -18.78 -6.28
CA ILE A 161 -7.52 -19.01 -7.26
C ILE A 161 -8.83 -19.29 -6.51
N HIS A 162 -9.92 -18.65 -6.93
CA HIS A 162 -11.22 -18.83 -6.27
C HIS A 162 -11.73 -20.27 -6.32
N GLU A 163 -12.43 -20.71 -5.27
CA GLU A 163 -13.00 -22.08 -5.19
C GLU A 163 -13.92 -22.42 -6.38
N LEU A 164 -14.73 -21.46 -6.82
CA LEU A 164 -15.61 -21.64 -7.99
C LEU A 164 -14.84 -21.93 -9.30
N ALA A 165 -13.60 -21.45 -9.45
CA ALA A 165 -12.81 -21.80 -10.63
C ALA A 165 -12.50 -23.31 -10.65
N PHE A 166 -12.22 -23.91 -9.49
CA PHE A 166 -12.02 -25.36 -9.38
C PHE A 166 -13.33 -26.14 -9.58
N GLU A 167 -14.49 -25.56 -9.29
CA GLU A 167 -15.80 -26.18 -9.57
C GLU A 167 -16.13 -26.20 -11.07
N GLN A 168 -15.70 -25.17 -11.81
CA GLN A 168 -15.94 -25.07 -13.26
C GLN A 168 -14.88 -25.80 -14.09
N ASP A 169 -13.63 -25.85 -13.64
CA ASP A 169 -12.51 -26.43 -14.37
C ASP A 169 -12.06 -27.77 -13.74
N SER A 170 -12.38 -28.87 -14.43
CA SER A 170 -11.98 -30.22 -14.00
C SER A 170 -10.47 -30.47 -14.06
N GLU A 171 -9.74 -29.82 -14.98
CA GLU A 171 -8.28 -29.95 -15.08
C GLU A 171 -7.61 -29.26 -13.90
N LEU A 172 -8.05 -28.04 -13.58
CA LEU A 172 -7.56 -27.28 -12.43
C LEU A 172 -7.86 -27.99 -11.10
N ARG A 173 -9.06 -28.58 -10.97
CA ARG A 173 -9.40 -29.43 -9.82
C ARG A 173 -8.49 -30.64 -9.69
N ALA A 174 -8.25 -31.35 -10.79
CA ALA A 174 -7.36 -32.51 -10.81
C ALA A 174 -5.91 -32.10 -10.49
N PHE A 175 -5.48 -30.92 -10.94
CA PHE A 175 -4.17 -30.35 -10.63
C PHE A 175 -4.01 -30.11 -9.13
N ARG A 176 -4.97 -29.45 -8.48
CA ARG A 176 -4.97 -29.22 -7.03
C ARG A 176 -5.00 -30.51 -6.23
N ALA A 177 -5.82 -31.49 -6.66
CA ALA A 177 -5.93 -32.79 -6.01
C ALA A 177 -4.62 -33.60 -6.02
N ARG A 178 -3.71 -33.35 -6.99
CA ARG A 178 -2.37 -33.96 -7.02
C ARG A 178 -1.54 -33.58 -5.80
N GLY A 179 -1.66 -32.33 -5.34
CA GLY A 179 -1.11 -31.82 -4.08
C GLY A 179 0.43 -31.67 -3.97
N ALA A 180 1.22 -32.39 -4.77
CA ALA A 180 2.68 -32.29 -4.81
C ALA A 180 3.25 -32.95 -6.08
N GLY A 181 4.58 -32.91 -6.24
CA GLY A 181 5.30 -33.68 -7.26
C GLY A 181 5.12 -33.15 -8.67
N TRP A 182 4.79 -31.86 -8.79
CA TRP A 182 4.67 -31.17 -10.06
C TRP A 182 6.03 -30.98 -10.74
N THR A 183 5.99 -30.77 -12.05
CA THR A 183 7.13 -30.42 -12.90
C THR A 183 7.17 -28.91 -13.18
N GLU A 184 8.23 -28.43 -13.83
CA GLU A 184 8.28 -27.05 -14.34
C GLU A 184 7.20 -26.77 -15.40
N GLY A 185 6.83 -27.79 -16.20
CA GLY A 185 5.73 -27.70 -17.16
C GLY A 185 4.38 -27.50 -16.46
N ASP A 186 4.13 -28.24 -15.38
CA ASP A 186 2.94 -28.09 -14.54
C ASP A 186 2.86 -26.68 -13.92
N LYS A 187 3.99 -26.14 -13.43
CA LYS A 187 4.06 -24.78 -12.90
C LYS A 187 3.69 -23.73 -13.95
N ASN A 188 4.30 -23.81 -15.13
CA ASN A 188 4.02 -22.87 -16.22
C ASN A 188 2.56 -22.97 -16.71
N TRP A 189 2.00 -24.19 -16.72
CA TRP A 189 0.58 -24.38 -17.01
C TRP A 189 -0.32 -23.67 -15.99
N LEU A 190 -0.04 -23.81 -14.68
CA LEU A 190 -0.80 -23.13 -13.63
C LEU A 190 -0.74 -21.60 -13.77
N LEU A 191 0.47 -21.05 -13.97
CA LEU A 191 0.65 -19.60 -14.13
C LEU A 191 -0.08 -19.08 -15.38
N GLY A 192 -0.09 -19.85 -16.48
CA GLY A 192 -0.89 -19.54 -17.66
C GLY A 192 -2.39 -19.54 -17.36
N ARG A 193 -2.87 -20.58 -16.67
CA ARG A 193 -4.30 -20.70 -16.29
C ARG A 193 -4.75 -19.59 -15.35
N GLN A 194 -3.89 -19.14 -14.44
CA GLN A 194 -4.18 -18.00 -13.58
C GLN A 194 -4.38 -16.71 -14.40
N LEU A 195 -3.53 -16.44 -15.40
CA LEU A 195 -3.71 -15.29 -16.29
C LEU A 195 -4.97 -15.40 -17.17
N GLU A 196 -5.36 -16.60 -17.58
CA GLU A 196 -6.64 -16.85 -18.28
C GLU A 196 -7.86 -16.53 -17.41
N ILE A 197 -7.82 -16.85 -16.11
CA ILE A 197 -8.87 -16.48 -15.15
C ILE A 197 -8.89 -14.96 -14.95
N LEU A 198 -7.73 -14.33 -14.76
CA LEU A 198 -7.61 -12.88 -14.62
C LEU A 198 -8.20 -12.13 -15.83
N GLY A 199 -7.98 -12.66 -17.03
CA GLY A 199 -8.55 -12.15 -18.28
C GLY A 199 -10.08 -12.13 -18.35
N GLN A 200 -10.77 -12.86 -17.48
CA GLN A 200 -12.23 -12.95 -17.45
C GLN A 200 -12.88 -11.90 -16.55
N VAL A 201 -12.14 -11.27 -15.63
CA VAL A 201 -12.71 -10.35 -14.62
C VAL A 201 -13.53 -9.23 -15.27
N ILE A 202 -12.92 -8.40 -16.12
CA ILE A 202 -13.61 -7.27 -16.77
C ILE A 202 -14.76 -7.75 -17.69
N PRO A 203 -14.56 -8.74 -18.58
CA PRO A 203 -15.65 -9.27 -19.40
C PRO A 203 -16.85 -9.79 -18.60
N LEU A 204 -16.61 -10.46 -17.48
CA LEU A 204 -17.65 -11.03 -16.63
C LEU A 204 -18.48 -9.93 -15.96
N HIS A 205 -17.84 -8.91 -15.38
CA HIS A 205 -18.55 -7.76 -14.80
C HIS A 205 -19.37 -7.02 -15.88
N ARG A 206 -18.82 -6.84 -17.08
CA ARG A 206 -19.54 -6.26 -18.22
C ARG A 206 -20.78 -7.09 -18.60
N GLU A 207 -20.66 -8.42 -18.61
CA GLU A 207 -21.78 -9.31 -18.90
C GLU A 207 -22.92 -9.11 -17.88
N LEU A 208 -22.58 -9.17 -16.58
CA LEU A 208 -23.53 -8.98 -15.48
C LEU A 208 -24.23 -7.61 -15.57
N ALA A 209 -23.46 -6.54 -15.84
CA ALA A 209 -24.01 -5.20 -16.02
C ALA A 209 -24.99 -5.10 -17.20
N ARG A 210 -24.62 -5.68 -18.35
CA ARG A 210 -25.46 -5.67 -19.55
C ARG A 210 -26.79 -6.40 -19.36
N THR A 211 -26.83 -7.39 -18.46
CA THR A 211 -28.09 -8.10 -18.13
C THR A 211 -28.99 -7.35 -17.16
N GLY A 212 -28.51 -6.23 -16.58
CA GLY A 212 -29.23 -5.48 -15.54
C GLY A 212 -29.16 -6.14 -14.15
N GLN A 213 -28.44 -7.25 -14.02
CA GLN A 213 -28.26 -7.95 -12.74
C GLN A 213 -27.38 -7.14 -11.78
N VAL A 214 -26.34 -6.49 -12.32
CA VAL A 214 -25.39 -5.69 -11.54
C VAL A 214 -25.38 -4.26 -12.03
N GLU A 215 -25.41 -3.30 -11.11
CA GLU A 215 -24.99 -1.94 -11.43
C GLU A 215 -23.50 -1.79 -11.18
N LEU A 216 -22.75 -1.40 -12.21
CA LEU A 216 -21.35 -1.02 -12.05
C LEU A 216 -21.24 0.48 -11.76
N THR A 217 -20.44 0.79 -10.75
CA THR A 217 -20.14 2.17 -10.31
C THR A 217 -18.64 2.42 -10.30
N THR A 218 -18.25 3.69 -10.17
CA THR A 218 -16.84 4.11 -10.19
C THR A 218 -16.45 4.86 -8.92
N THR A 219 -15.18 5.22 -8.83
CA THR A 219 -14.55 5.99 -7.76
C THR A 219 -13.55 6.97 -8.39
N PRO A 220 -13.17 8.08 -7.75
CA PRO A 220 -12.10 8.94 -8.26
C PRO A 220 -10.85 8.14 -8.67
N PHE A 221 -10.23 8.52 -9.79
CA PHE A 221 -9.39 7.62 -10.58
C PHE A 221 -8.29 6.85 -9.81
N TYR A 222 -7.48 7.55 -9.04
CA TYR A 222 -6.42 6.95 -8.20
C TYR A 222 -6.81 6.88 -6.73
N HIS A 223 -8.11 6.85 -6.43
CA HIS A 223 -8.63 6.76 -5.08
C HIS A 223 -8.24 7.92 -4.11
N PRO A 224 -8.13 9.21 -4.54
CA PRO A 224 -7.83 10.30 -3.61
C PRO A 224 -8.99 10.64 -2.65
N ILE A 225 -8.67 11.18 -1.47
CA ILE A 225 -9.65 11.75 -0.53
C ILE A 225 -10.10 13.12 -1.02
N LEU A 226 -11.20 13.18 -1.79
CA LEU A 226 -11.67 14.41 -2.43
C LEU A 226 -11.84 15.61 -1.48
N PRO A 227 -12.41 15.47 -0.26
CA PRO A 227 -12.49 16.59 0.67
C PRO A 227 -11.14 17.24 1.02
N LEU A 228 -10.07 16.44 1.09
CA LEU A 228 -8.73 16.93 1.42
C LEU A 228 -8.03 17.59 0.21
N LEU A 229 -8.33 17.15 -1.02
CA LEU A 229 -7.94 17.88 -2.22
C LEU A 229 -8.68 19.23 -2.32
N GLN A 230 -9.96 19.24 -1.95
CA GLN A 230 -10.80 20.44 -1.99
C GLN A 230 -10.35 21.49 -0.95
N ASP A 231 -10.26 21.10 0.31
CA ASP A 231 -9.70 21.93 1.38
C ASP A 231 -9.29 21.05 2.57
N ARG A 232 -7.98 20.94 2.80
CA ARG A 232 -7.41 20.19 3.96
C ARG A 232 -7.92 20.69 5.31
N ARG A 233 -8.42 21.93 5.40
CA ARG A 233 -9.02 22.46 6.64
C ARG A 233 -10.33 21.77 6.98
N SER A 234 -10.99 21.10 6.02
CA SER A 234 -12.18 20.28 6.27
C SER A 234 -11.93 19.19 7.32
N ALA A 235 -10.68 18.74 7.48
CA ALA A 235 -10.27 17.83 8.55
C ALA A 235 -10.66 18.32 9.95
N ARG A 236 -10.64 19.64 10.17
CA ARG A 236 -11.01 20.24 11.46
C ARG A 236 -12.51 20.25 11.74
N GLN A 237 -13.34 19.91 10.76
CA GLN A 237 -14.76 19.72 11.02
C GLN A 237 -14.99 18.48 11.88
N ALA A 238 -14.37 17.35 11.52
CA ALA A 238 -14.40 16.12 12.32
C ALA A 238 -13.38 16.08 13.45
N MET A 239 -12.25 16.79 13.29
CA MET A 239 -11.13 16.77 14.24
C MET A 239 -10.68 18.20 14.61
N PRO A 240 -11.43 18.96 15.43
CA PRO A 240 -11.21 20.39 15.66
C PRO A 240 -9.80 20.80 16.11
N GLY A 241 -9.05 19.88 16.73
CA GLY A 241 -7.69 20.11 17.21
C GLY A 241 -6.57 19.46 16.38
N CYS A 242 -6.87 18.81 15.25
CA CYS A 242 -5.84 18.13 14.47
C CYS A 242 -4.77 19.12 13.96
N ALA A 243 -3.52 18.66 13.99
CA ALA A 243 -2.44 19.31 13.27
C ALA A 243 -2.72 19.18 11.76
N LEU A 244 -2.34 20.21 11.01
CA LEU A 244 -2.49 20.24 9.56
C LEU A 244 -1.10 20.37 8.93
N PRO A 245 -0.93 19.95 7.66
CA PRO A 245 0.32 20.16 6.94
C PRO A 245 0.67 21.64 6.86
N ALA A 246 1.96 21.95 6.66
CA ALA A 246 2.42 23.31 6.50
C ALA A 246 1.76 24.00 5.28
N HIS A 247 1.48 23.22 4.24
CA HIS A 247 0.86 23.69 3.01
C HIS A 247 -0.63 23.30 2.90
N LEU A 248 -1.49 24.32 2.73
CA LEU A 248 -2.96 24.17 2.74
C LEU A 248 -3.63 24.60 1.42
N SER A 249 -2.92 24.49 0.31
CA SER A 249 -3.41 24.87 -1.02
C SER A 249 -4.47 23.88 -1.54
N SER A 250 -5.60 24.38 -2.02
CA SER A 250 -6.67 23.57 -2.61
C SER A 250 -6.37 23.19 -4.06
N TRP A 251 -6.77 21.98 -4.47
CA TRP A 251 -6.60 21.44 -5.82
C TRP A 251 -7.95 20.95 -6.42
N PRO A 252 -8.94 21.86 -6.62
CA PRO A 252 -10.26 21.48 -7.13
C PRO A 252 -10.23 20.97 -8.59
N ASP A 253 -9.27 21.41 -9.39
CA ASP A 253 -9.14 20.95 -10.78
C ASP A 253 -8.74 19.46 -10.85
N ASP A 254 -8.00 18.98 -9.85
CA ASP A 254 -7.61 17.59 -9.70
C ASP A 254 -8.82 16.72 -9.37
N ILE A 255 -9.74 17.19 -8.53
CA ILE A 255 -11.02 16.50 -8.26
C ILE A 255 -11.78 16.26 -9.56
N THR A 256 -11.96 17.32 -10.36
CA THR A 256 -12.61 17.22 -11.67
C THR A 256 -11.88 16.22 -12.57
N THR A 257 -10.55 16.30 -12.62
CA THR A 257 -9.72 15.39 -13.42
C THR A 257 -9.90 13.93 -13.01
N HIS A 258 -9.85 13.61 -11.72
CA HIS A 258 -10.04 12.25 -11.22
C HIS A 258 -11.43 11.71 -11.52
N ILE A 259 -12.48 12.53 -11.40
CA ILE A 259 -13.86 12.11 -11.63
C ILE A 259 -14.13 11.92 -13.14
N GLU A 260 -13.78 12.90 -13.97
CA GLU A 260 -14.03 12.84 -15.42
C GLU A 260 -13.28 11.69 -16.07
N ARG A 261 -12.02 11.45 -15.67
CA ARG A 261 -11.25 10.28 -16.16
C ARG A 261 -11.87 8.96 -15.71
N ALA A 262 -12.41 8.91 -14.49
CA ALA A 262 -13.05 7.71 -13.97
C ALA A 262 -14.34 7.38 -14.73
N VAL A 263 -15.14 8.41 -15.03
CA VAL A 263 -16.35 8.31 -15.87
C VAL A 263 -15.99 7.85 -17.28
N GLN A 264 -14.98 8.46 -17.90
CA GLN A 264 -14.52 8.09 -19.24
C GLN A 264 -14.04 6.64 -19.31
N LEU A 265 -13.19 6.20 -18.37
CA LEU A 265 -12.70 4.83 -18.35
C LEU A 265 -13.86 3.83 -18.16
N HIS A 266 -14.81 4.15 -17.30
CA HIS A 266 -16.00 3.33 -17.09
C HIS A 266 -16.83 3.20 -18.37
N GLU A 267 -17.06 4.30 -19.10
CA GLU A 267 -17.75 4.26 -20.39
C GLU A 267 -16.99 3.43 -21.44
N ASP A 268 -15.67 3.60 -21.55
CA ASP A 268 -14.82 2.84 -22.47
C ASP A 268 -14.85 1.33 -22.18
N LEU A 269 -14.92 0.97 -20.89
CA LEU A 269 -14.89 -0.42 -20.44
C LEU A 269 -16.26 -1.09 -20.44
N PHE A 270 -17.33 -0.38 -20.10
CA PHE A 270 -18.64 -0.99 -19.86
C PHE A 270 -19.73 -0.51 -20.82
N GLY A 271 -19.44 0.49 -21.64
CA GLY A 271 -20.30 1.00 -22.70
C GLY A 271 -21.27 2.10 -22.29
N THR A 272 -21.32 2.45 -21.00
CA THR A 272 -22.14 3.54 -20.47
C THR A 272 -21.39 4.25 -19.34
N PRO A 273 -21.62 5.56 -19.12
CA PRO A 273 -21.12 6.24 -17.92
C PRO A 273 -21.76 5.65 -16.65
N PRO A 274 -21.06 5.69 -15.50
CA PRO A 274 -21.59 5.19 -14.24
C PRO A 274 -22.65 6.16 -13.69
N ARG A 275 -23.73 5.62 -13.12
CA ARG A 275 -24.75 6.43 -12.42
C ARG A 275 -24.36 6.73 -10.98
N GLY A 276 -23.69 5.79 -10.33
CA GLY A 276 -23.26 5.89 -8.94
C GLY A 276 -21.75 6.07 -8.80
N MET A 277 -21.35 6.62 -7.67
CA MET A 277 -19.95 6.67 -7.24
C MET A 277 -19.82 6.29 -5.77
N TRP A 278 -18.83 5.44 -5.45
CA TRP A 278 -18.31 5.34 -4.09
C TRP A 278 -17.17 6.36 -3.97
N PRO A 279 -17.32 7.46 -3.20
CA PRO A 279 -16.19 8.32 -2.90
C PRO A 279 -15.12 7.51 -2.18
N SER A 280 -13.84 7.75 -2.46
CA SER A 280 -12.73 7.03 -1.85
C SER A 280 -12.89 7.00 -0.33
N GLU A 281 -12.92 5.81 0.28
CA GLU A 281 -13.11 5.65 1.74
C GLU A 281 -14.43 6.22 2.27
N GLY A 282 -15.48 6.26 1.43
CA GLY A 282 -16.73 6.93 1.75
C GLY A 282 -16.56 8.42 2.10
N SER A 283 -15.44 9.04 1.70
CA SER A 283 -15.07 10.38 2.12
C SER A 283 -15.89 11.45 1.42
N VAL A 284 -16.59 12.25 2.22
CA VAL A 284 -17.51 13.27 1.72
C VAL A 284 -17.31 14.62 2.41
N SER A 285 -17.75 15.69 1.73
CA SER A 285 -17.98 17.01 2.30
C SER A 285 -19.03 17.75 1.47
N GLN A 286 -19.54 18.88 1.96
CA GLN A 286 -20.52 19.67 1.21
C GLN A 286 -19.93 20.23 -0.10
N GLU A 287 -18.64 20.59 -0.08
CA GLU A 287 -17.97 21.32 -1.14
C GLU A 287 -17.65 20.48 -2.38
N ILE A 288 -17.60 19.15 -2.26
CA ILE A 288 -17.31 18.25 -3.40
C ILE A 288 -18.55 17.91 -4.25
N ILE A 289 -19.76 18.22 -3.74
CA ILE A 289 -21.03 17.86 -4.40
C ILE A 289 -21.11 18.40 -5.84
N PRO A 290 -20.78 19.69 -6.13
CA PRO A 290 -20.92 20.22 -7.48
C PRO A 290 -20.05 19.49 -8.51
N ALA A 291 -18.79 19.17 -8.17
CA ALA A 291 -17.88 18.49 -9.08
C ALA A 291 -18.37 17.08 -9.44
N ILE A 292 -18.86 16.33 -8.45
CA ILE A 292 -19.43 14.99 -8.66
C ILE A 292 -20.68 15.04 -9.55
N ALA A 293 -21.62 15.94 -9.25
CA ALA A 293 -22.87 16.05 -10.00
C ALA A 293 -22.65 16.55 -11.44
N GLN A 294 -21.71 17.48 -11.66
CA GLN A 294 -21.39 18.00 -12.99
C GLN A 294 -20.80 16.92 -13.92
N ALA A 295 -20.11 15.93 -13.38
CA ALA A 295 -19.61 14.79 -14.13
C ALA A 295 -20.70 13.76 -14.51
N GLY A 296 -21.96 14.01 -14.17
CA GLY A 296 -23.09 13.16 -14.52
C GLY A 296 -23.37 12.02 -13.52
N ILE A 297 -22.65 11.97 -12.40
CA ILE A 297 -22.96 11.06 -11.30
C ILE A 297 -24.27 11.49 -10.64
N GLN A 298 -25.15 10.52 -10.41
CA GLN A 298 -26.51 10.73 -9.91
C GLN A 298 -26.64 10.43 -8.42
N TRP A 299 -25.79 9.55 -7.88
CA TRP A 299 -25.81 9.17 -6.47
C TRP A 299 -24.43 8.79 -5.92
N ILE A 300 -24.26 9.00 -4.61
CA ILE A 300 -23.10 8.54 -3.82
C ILE A 300 -23.55 7.77 -2.58
N ALA A 301 -22.60 7.12 -1.90
CA ALA A 301 -22.83 6.49 -0.60
C ALA A 301 -21.72 6.83 0.40
N THR A 302 -22.05 6.78 1.70
CA THR A 302 -21.10 6.93 2.82
C THR A 302 -21.65 6.23 4.08
N ASP A 303 -21.04 6.42 5.24
CA ASP A 303 -21.40 5.75 6.50
C ASP A 303 -22.51 6.44 7.30
N GLU A 304 -23.30 5.68 8.05
CA GLU A 304 -24.37 6.20 8.91
C GLU A 304 -23.87 7.21 9.96
N GLU A 305 -22.62 7.12 10.42
CA GLU A 305 -22.07 8.09 11.38
C GLU A 305 -21.92 9.50 10.75
N ILE A 306 -21.71 9.59 9.43
CA ILE A 306 -21.74 10.86 8.71
C ILE A 306 -23.16 11.44 8.69
N LEU A 307 -24.20 10.59 8.54
CA LEU A 307 -25.58 11.03 8.65
C LEU A 307 -25.89 11.51 10.08
N ALA A 308 -25.37 10.81 11.09
CA ALA A 308 -25.52 11.20 12.48
C ALA A 308 -24.98 12.61 12.72
N GLU A 309 -23.75 12.90 12.30
CA GLU A 309 -23.17 14.23 12.43
C GLU A 309 -23.90 15.29 11.57
N SER A 310 -24.29 14.93 10.34
CA SER A 310 -25.03 15.83 9.44
C SER A 310 -26.42 16.21 9.96
N THR A 311 -27.00 15.39 10.84
CA THR A 311 -28.33 15.61 11.44
C THR A 311 -28.25 16.08 12.90
N GLY A 312 -27.05 16.36 13.42
CA GLY A 312 -26.86 16.77 14.82
C GLY A 312 -27.25 15.66 15.82
N GLY A 313 -27.02 14.41 15.46
CA GLY A 313 -27.31 13.21 16.26
C GLY A 313 -28.77 12.78 16.25
N TRP A 314 -29.62 13.38 15.41
CA TRP A 314 -31.04 13.01 15.32
C TRP A 314 -31.22 11.57 14.81
N VAL A 315 -30.48 11.18 13.77
CA VAL A 315 -30.38 9.80 13.31
C VAL A 315 -29.08 9.21 13.85
N SER A 316 -29.14 8.39 14.88
CA SER A 316 -27.94 7.84 15.52
C SER A 316 -28.24 6.58 16.29
N ARG A 317 -27.22 5.75 16.53
CA ARG A 317 -27.35 4.61 17.45
C ARG A 317 -27.16 5.05 18.89
N ASP A 318 -27.93 4.46 19.80
CA ASP A 318 -27.73 4.65 21.24
C ASP A 318 -26.58 3.78 21.77
N ALA A 319 -26.23 3.93 23.05
CA ALA A 319 -25.14 3.18 23.69
C ALA A 319 -25.36 1.64 23.72
N SER A 320 -26.58 1.18 23.43
CA SER A 320 -26.92 -0.25 23.29
C SER A 320 -26.93 -0.71 21.82
N GLY A 321 -26.58 0.17 20.88
CA GLY A 321 -26.56 -0.11 19.44
C GLY A 321 -27.92 0.02 18.74
N ASN A 322 -28.97 0.47 19.44
CA ASN A 322 -30.30 0.63 18.83
C ASN A 322 -30.39 1.94 18.07
N LEU A 323 -30.92 1.88 16.84
CA LEU A 323 -31.04 3.03 15.97
C LEU A 323 -32.23 3.92 16.38
N ARG A 324 -31.97 5.22 16.54
CA ARG A 324 -33.00 6.26 16.69
C ARG A 324 -33.47 6.70 15.32
N HIS A 325 -34.78 6.81 15.15
CA HIS A 325 -35.39 7.15 13.86
C HIS A 325 -34.91 6.23 12.72
N PRO A 326 -35.03 4.89 12.86
CA PRO A 326 -34.54 3.95 11.86
C PRO A 326 -35.09 4.22 10.47
N GLU A 327 -36.32 4.72 10.38
CA GLU A 327 -36.94 5.12 9.12
C GLU A 327 -36.13 6.15 8.33
N MET A 328 -35.27 6.93 8.99
CA MET A 328 -34.46 7.99 8.37
C MET A 328 -33.10 7.50 7.86
N LEU A 329 -32.57 6.39 8.40
CA LEU A 329 -31.37 5.75 7.86
C LEU A 329 -31.69 4.95 6.60
N TYR A 330 -32.78 4.17 6.64
CA TYR A 330 -33.15 3.23 5.57
C TYR A 330 -33.95 3.90 4.43
N ARG A 331 -33.61 5.15 4.12
CA ARG A 331 -34.14 5.92 2.99
C ARG A 331 -33.03 6.75 2.36
N PRO A 332 -33.12 7.09 1.06
CA PRO A 332 -32.17 7.98 0.43
C PRO A 332 -32.43 9.43 0.81
N TRP A 333 -31.38 10.26 0.68
CA TRP A 333 -31.40 11.69 0.94
C TRP A 333 -30.96 12.48 -0.28
N LYS A 334 -31.39 13.75 -0.34
CA LYS A 334 -31.01 14.71 -1.36
C LYS A 334 -30.01 15.71 -0.82
N LEU A 335 -28.92 15.90 -1.55
CA LEU A 335 -27.90 16.92 -1.34
C LEU A 335 -28.05 18.02 -2.38
N GLU A 336 -27.87 19.28 -1.97
CA GLU A 336 -27.89 20.44 -2.86
C GLU A 336 -26.76 21.40 -2.48
N GLN A 337 -25.98 21.84 -3.48
CA GLN A 337 -24.88 22.79 -3.33
C GLN A 337 -24.71 23.55 -4.65
N ASP A 338 -24.68 24.89 -4.61
CA ASP A 338 -24.42 25.74 -5.79
C ASP A 338 -25.28 25.42 -7.03
N GLY A 339 -26.54 25.02 -6.79
CA GLY A 339 -27.48 24.63 -7.84
C GLY A 339 -27.29 23.21 -8.41
N ALA A 340 -26.23 22.51 -8.01
CA ALA A 340 -26.06 21.08 -8.25
C ALA A 340 -26.87 20.26 -7.23
N SER A 341 -27.32 19.08 -7.65
CA SER A 341 -28.03 18.15 -6.78
C SER A 341 -27.52 16.72 -6.96
N LEU A 342 -27.41 16.00 -5.85
CA LEU A 342 -26.89 14.64 -5.79
C LEU A 342 -27.71 13.83 -4.79
N GLN A 343 -27.93 12.55 -5.08
CA GLN A 343 -28.59 11.64 -4.14
C GLN A 343 -27.54 10.95 -3.26
N ILE A 344 -27.86 10.65 -2.01
CA ILE A 344 -26.96 9.93 -1.11
C ILE A 344 -27.70 8.84 -0.34
N VAL A 345 -27.04 7.70 -0.16
CA VAL A 345 -27.46 6.61 0.73
C VAL A 345 -26.41 6.37 1.81
N PHE A 346 -26.83 5.86 2.96
CA PHE A 346 -25.96 5.65 4.11
C PHE A 346 -25.90 4.18 4.48
N ARG A 347 -24.68 3.63 4.55
CA ARG A 347 -24.38 2.26 4.94
C ARG A 347 -24.93 1.95 6.32
N ASP A 348 -25.61 0.81 6.48
CA ASP A 348 -25.76 0.21 7.81
C ASP A 348 -24.41 -0.39 8.22
N HIS A 349 -23.69 0.32 9.08
CA HIS A 349 -22.36 -0.03 9.53
C HIS A 349 -22.35 -1.41 10.19
N VAL A 350 -23.31 -1.67 11.07
CA VAL A 350 -23.39 -2.91 11.85
C VAL A 350 -23.58 -4.12 10.94
N LEU A 351 -24.52 -4.07 10.00
CA LEU A 351 -24.76 -5.20 9.09
C LEU A 351 -23.58 -5.46 8.16
N SER A 352 -22.91 -4.38 7.71
CA SER A 352 -21.73 -4.48 6.85
C SER A 352 -20.55 -5.09 7.61
N ASP A 353 -20.31 -4.66 8.85
CA ASP A 353 -19.25 -5.20 9.72
C ASP A 353 -19.51 -6.65 10.16
N LEU A 354 -20.77 -7.08 10.25
CA LEU A 354 -21.07 -8.47 10.51
C LEU A 354 -20.47 -9.38 9.43
N ILE A 355 -20.58 -9.00 8.15
CA ILE A 355 -19.95 -9.73 7.04
C ILE A 355 -18.43 -9.62 7.13
N GLY A 356 -17.90 -8.41 7.29
CA GLY A 356 -16.48 -8.13 7.26
C GLY A 356 -15.68 -8.79 8.40
N PHE A 357 -16.23 -8.84 9.61
CA PHE A 357 -15.44 -9.15 10.82
C PHE A 357 -16.01 -10.25 11.71
N HIS A 358 -17.32 -10.51 11.67
CA HIS A 358 -17.97 -11.41 12.64
C HIS A 358 -18.36 -12.76 12.06
N TYR A 359 -19.01 -12.78 10.89
CA TYR A 359 -19.54 -13.99 10.28
C TYR A 359 -18.47 -14.98 9.81
N GLN A 360 -17.23 -14.52 9.62
CA GLN A 360 -16.05 -15.37 9.37
C GLN A 360 -15.82 -16.46 10.45
N ARG A 361 -16.41 -16.32 11.65
CA ARG A 361 -16.34 -17.29 12.77
C ARG A 361 -17.64 -18.06 13.01
N THR A 362 -18.65 -17.83 12.18
CA THR A 362 -19.99 -18.41 12.34
C THR A 362 -20.22 -19.44 11.25
N ASP A 363 -21.12 -20.41 11.50
CA ASP A 363 -21.58 -21.30 10.45
C ASP A 363 -22.14 -20.47 9.26
N PRO A 364 -21.68 -20.67 8.02
CA PRO A 364 -22.03 -19.81 6.89
C PRO A 364 -23.53 -19.70 6.63
N ALA A 365 -24.28 -20.79 6.81
CA ALA A 365 -25.72 -20.78 6.59
C ALA A 365 -26.46 -20.01 7.69
N GLN A 366 -26.05 -20.20 8.96
CA GLN A 366 -26.59 -19.42 10.08
C GLN A 366 -26.27 -17.93 9.98
N ALA A 367 -25.06 -17.59 9.52
CA ALA A 367 -24.67 -16.20 9.29
C ALA A 367 -25.56 -15.52 8.24
N ALA A 368 -25.81 -16.18 7.11
CA ALA A 368 -26.73 -15.68 6.09
C ALA A 368 -28.16 -15.53 6.61
N ASP A 369 -28.65 -16.48 7.41
CA ASP A 369 -29.98 -16.42 8.02
C ASP A 369 -30.12 -15.29 9.04
N ASP A 370 -29.11 -15.08 9.87
CA ASP A 370 -29.06 -13.97 10.83
C ASP A 370 -29.09 -12.62 10.09
N LEU A 371 -28.31 -12.46 9.02
CA LEU A 371 -28.30 -11.24 8.22
C LEU A 371 -29.67 -10.95 7.60
N LEU A 372 -30.26 -11.94 6.91
CA LEU A 372 -31.58 -11.79 6.28
C LEU A 372 -32.68 -11.56 7.31
N GLY A 373 -32.65 -12.24 8.45
CA GLY A 373 -33.59 -12.02 9.55
C GLY A 373 -33.51 -10.61 10.15
N ARG A 374 -32.32 -10.01 10.20
CA ARG A 374 -32.13 -8.60 10.58
C ARG A 374 -32.72 -7.65 9.54
N VAL A 375 -32.47 -7.89 8.26
CA VAL A 375 -33.04 -7.10 7.14
C VAL A 375 -34.59 -7.12 7.19
N GLU A 376 -35.20 -8.29 7.35
CA GLU A 376 -36.67 -8.38 7.49
C GLU A 376 -37.18 -7.64 8.73
N THR A 377 -36.44 -7.72 9.84
CA THR A 377 -36.81 -7.03 11.08
C THR A 377 -36.78 -5.52 10.90
N ILE A 378 -35.76 -5.00 10.21
CA ILE A 378 -35.67 -3.59 9.83
C ILE A 378 -36.88 -3.18 8.99
N GLY A 379 -37.20 -3.95 7.93
CA GLY A 379 -38.37 -3.71 7.09
C GLY A 379 -39.67 -3.59 7.89
N ARG A 380 -39.92 -4.54 8.80
CA ARG A 380 -41.09 -4.50 9.69
C ARG A 380 -41.10 -3.28 10.60
N GLN A 381 -39.95 -2.89 11.14
CA GLN A 381 -39.84 -1.75 12.07
C GLN A 381 -40.17 -0.41 11.40
N VAL A 382 -39.83 -0.22 10.12
CA VAL A 382 -39.97 1.07 9.45
C VAL A 382 -41.12 1.17 8.45
N SER A 383 -41.75 0.05 8.08
CA SER A 383 -42.87 0.01 7.11
C SER A 383 -43.95 1.08 7.34
N GLY A 384 -44.39 1.28 8.59
CA GLY A 384 -45.42 2.24 8.93
C GLY A 384 -44.98 3.72 8.95
N SER A 385 -43.67 3.98 9.04
CA SER A 385 -43.09 5.33 9.19
C SER A 385 -42.32 5.80 7.96
N ASN A 386 -42.09 4.94 6.96
CA ASN A 386 -41.38 5.27 5.74
C ASN A 386 -42.27 5.85 4.62
N ALA A 387 -43.43 6.42 4.98
CA ALA A 387 -44.35 7.11 4.08
C ALA A 387 -44.77 6.30 2.83
N GLY A 388 -44.93 4.98 2.95
CA GLY A 388 -45.29 4.08 1.85
C GLY A 388 -44.17 3.84 0.84
N ARG A 389 -42.91 4.09 1.22
CA ARG A 389 -41.73 3.65 0.47
C ARG A 389 -41.18 2.36 1.09
N PRO A 390 -40.79 1.37 0.27
CA PRO A 390 -39.99 0.25 0.74
C PRO A 390 -38.74 0.76 1.48
N ALA A 391 -38.33 0.09 2.56
CA ALA A 391 -37.09 0.42 3.23
C ALA A 391 -35.90 0.00 2.37
N LEU A 392 -34.88 0.85 2.24
CA LEU A 392 -33.61 0.50 1.60
C LEU A 392 -32.60 0.17 2.69
N VAL A 393 -32.11 -1.06 2.76
CA VAL A 393 -31.07 -1.49 3.71
C VAL A 393 -29.74 -1.56 2.96
N PRO A 394 -28.84 -0.57 3.10
CA PRO A 394 -27.58 -0.54 2.35
C PRO A 394 -26.50 -1.28 3.14
N VAL A 395 -26.00 -2.38 2.58
CA VAL A 395 -24.85 -3.14 3.09
C VAL A 395 -23.68 -2.84 2.17
N ILE A 396 -22.70 -2.08 2.65
CA ILE A 396 -21.64 -1.52 1.82
C ILE A 396 -20.29 -1.84 2.45
N LEU A 397 -19.39 -2.48 1.72
CA LEU A 397 -18.11 -2.94 2.25
C LEU A 397 -17.15 -3.32 1.13
N ASP A 398 -15.87 -3.48 1.49
CA ASP A 398 -14.85 -3.99 0.58
C ASP A 398 -15.17 -5.40 0.10
N GLY A 399 -14.82 -5.66 -1.16
CA GLY A 399 -15.12 -6.90 -1.86
C GLY A 399 -14.05 -7.96 -1.68
N GLU A 400 -12.86 -7.67 -1.18
CA GLU A 400 -11.73 -8.60 -1.12
C GLU A 400 -11.28 -8.96 0.29
N ASN A 401 -11.47 -8.06 1.26
CA ASN A 401 -10.70 -8.10 2.52
C ASN A 401 -11.08 -9.25 3.46
N CYS A 402 -12.35 -9.65 3.52
CA CYS A 402 -12.82 -10.59 4.55
C CYS A 402 -12.71 -12.07 4.13
N TRP A 403 -12.67 -12.39 2.84
CA TRP A 403 -12.84 -13.76 2.36
C TRP A 403 -11.69 -14.69 2.74
N GLU A 404 -10.51 -14.16 3.02
CA GLU A 404 -9.39 -14.97 3.49
C GLU A 404 -9.66 -15.64 4.83
N TYR A 405 -10.52 -15.08 5.65
CA TYR A 405 -10.78 -15.58 6.98
C TYR A 405 -11.94 -16.58 7.02
N TYR A 406 -12.72 -16.66 5.93
CA TYR A 406 -13.75 -17.69 5.78
C TYR A 406 -13.08 -19.02 5.38
N PRO A 407 -13.44 -20.15 6.01
CA PRO A 407 -12.80 -21.45 5.75
C PRO A 407 -12.82 -21.92 4.29
N ASP A 408 -13.83 -21.49 3.51
CA ASP A 408 -14.04 -21.83 2.11
C ASP A 408 -13.98 -20.59 1.20
N GLY A 409 -13.40 -19.48 1.66
CA GLY A 409 -13.39 -18.23 0.88
C GLY A 409 -14.74 -17.53 0.79
N GLY A 410 -15.70 -17.87 1.65
CA GLY A 410 -17.04 -17.23 1.67
C GLY A 410 -18.05 -17.87 0.72
N VAL A 411 -17.69 -18.97 0.05
CA VAL A 411 -18.51 -19.61 -0.97
C VAL A 411 -19.88 -20.04 -0.45
N GLU A 412 -19.93 -20.76 0.67
CA GLU A 412 -21.20 -21.23 1.24
C GLU A 412 -22.04 -20.06 1.78
N PHE A 413 -21.39 -19.05 2.37
CA PHE A 413 -22.06 -17.85 2.87
C PHE A 413 -22.74 -17.08 1.74
N LEU A 414 -22.00 -16.72 0.68
CA LEU A 414 -22.52 -15.95 -0.45
C LEU A 414 -23.60 -16.73 -1.22
N ARG A 415 -23.41 -18.03 -1.45
CA ARG A 415 -24.44 -18.89 -2.07
C ARG A 415 -25.72 -18.90 -1.25
N THR A 416 -25.59 -19.06 0.07
CA THR A 416 -26.75 -19.11 0.96
C THR A 416 -27.46 -17.76 0.98
N LEU A 417 -26.71 -16.68 1.16
CA LEU A 417 -27.23 -15.33 1.19
C LEU A 417 -27.99 -15.00 -0.09
N TYR A 418 -27.36 -15.17 -1.26
CA TYR A 418 -27.96 -14.78 -2.54
C TYR A 418 -29.18 -15.61 -2.88
N ARG A 419 -29.11 -16.94 -2.71
CA ARG A 419 -30.25 -17.83 -3.02
C ARG A 419 -31.44 -17.57 -2.10
N ARG A 420 -31.22 -17.38 -0.80
CA ARG A 420 -32.31 -17.16 0.15
C ARG A 420 -32.91 -15.77 -0.01
N ALA A 421 -32.09 -14.74 -0.24
CA ALA A 421 -32.57 -13.40 -0.51
C ALA A 421 -33.41 -13.35 -1.80
N ALA A 422 -32.92 -13.94 -2.89
CA ALA A 422 -33.64 -13.99 -4.16
C ALA A 422 -34.94 -14.82 -4.11
N ALA A 423 -35.03 -15.82 -3.23
CA ALA A 423 -36.24 -16.63 -3.04
C ALA A 423 -37.22 -16.03 -2.02
N SER A 424 -36.84 -14.98 -1.30
CA SER A 424 -37.68 -14.37 -0.26
C SER A 424 -38.83 -13.59 -0.87
N GLN A 425 -40.00 -13.66 -0.23
CA GLN A 425 -41.14 -12.79 -0.53
C GLN A 425 -41.13 -11.49 0.28
N GLN A 426 -40.29 -11.43 1.33
CA GLN A 426 -40.18 -10.27 2.22
C GLN A 426 -38.99 -9.37 1.87
N ILE A 427 -37.96 -9.94 1.21
CA ILE A 427 -36.73 -9.22 0.85
C ILE A 427 -36.64 -9.14 -0.66
N GLU A 428 -36.34 -7.95 -1.17
CA GLU A 428 -36.07 -7.70 -2.58
C GLU A 428 -34.62 -7.25 -2.76
N PRO A 429 -33.73 -8.08 -3.32
CA PRO A 429 -32.38 -7.64 -3.69
C PRO A 429 -32.46 -6.65 -4.84
N VAL A 430 -31.86 -5.46 -4.65
CA VAL A 430 -31.88 -4.37 -5.64
C VAL A 430 -30.49 -3.83 -5.91
N THR A 431 -30.30 -3.19 -7.06
CA THR A 431 -29.20 -2.23 -7.21
C THR A 431 -29.61 -0.89 -6.61
N ILE A 432 -28.66 -0.12 -6.09
CA ILE A 432 -28.95 1.18 -5.47
C ILE A 432 -29.60 2.12 -6.49
N GLY A 433 -29.06 2.23 -7.70
CA GLY A 433 -29.59 3.09 -8.74
C GLY A 433 -30.98 2.68 -9.24
N GLU A 434 -31.29 1.38 -9.30
CA GLU A 434 -32.64 0.91 -9.62
C GLU A 434 -33.65 1.35 -8.55
N TYR A 435 -33.29 1.20 -7.26
CA TYR A 435 -34.15 1.66 -6.18
C TYR A 435 -34.36 3.19 -6.25
N LEU A 436 -33.29 3.97 -6.46
CA LEU A 436 -33.37 5.44 -6.51
C LEU A 436 -34.19 5.96 -7.71
N GLU A 437 -34.22 5.24 -8.82
CA GLU A 437 -35.04 5.58 -9.98
C GLU A 437 -36.54 5.45 -9.68
N HIS A 438 -36.94 4.42 -8.92
CA HIS A 438 -38.33 4.17 -8.53
C HIS A 438 -38.75 4.96 -7.29
N HIS A 439 -37.81 5.22 -6.38
CA HIS A 439 -38.05 5.84 -5.07
C HIS A 439 -37.07 7.00 -4.81
N PRO A 440 -37.10 8.07 -5.62
CA PRO A 440 -36.18 9.20 -5.47
C PRO A 440 -36.34 9.90 -4.11
N PRO A 441 -35.26 10.46 -3.55
CA PRO A 441 -35.30 11.13 -2.27
C PRO A 441 -36.13 12.41 -2.33
N VAL A 442 -36.92 12.64 -1.29
CA VAL A 442 -37.61 13.92 -1.05
C VAL A 442 -37.05 14.67 0.16
N ASP A 443 -36.33 13.96 1.03
CA ASP A 443 -35.78 14.49 2.27
C ASP A 443 -34.40 15.08 1.97
N HIS A 444 -34.11 16.25 2.52
CA HIS A 444 -32.88 17.00 2.26
C HIS A 444 -31.96 17.00 3.47
N ILE A 445 -30.65 16.87 3.25
CA ILE A 445 -29.64 17.17 4.26
C ILE A 445 -29.21 18.62 4.09
N GLY A 446 -29.35 19.43 5.15
CA GLY A 446 -29.05 20.86 5.07
C GLY A 446 -27.56 21.16 4.89
N LYS A 447 -26.69 20.42 5.60
CA LYS A 447 -25.23 20.47 5.41
C LYS A 447 -24.66 19.07 5.65
N LEU A 448 -23.98 18.53 4.65
CA LEU A 448 -23.27 17.27 4.77
C LEU A 448 -22.03 17.46 5.64
N PHE A 449 -21.86 16.56 6.61
CA PHE A 449 -20.70 16.55 7.47
C PHE A 449 -19.46 16.07 6.70
N ALA A 450 -18.32 16.73 6.93
CA ALA A 450 -17.06 16.33 6.31
C ALA A 450 -16.40 15.21 7.11
N GLY A 451 -16.29 14.02 6.52
CA GLY A 451 -15.67 12.85 7.14
C GLY A 451 -15.61 11.67 6.19
N SER A 452 -15.09 10.54 6.67
CA SER A 452 -15.01 9.27 5.95
C SER A 452 -15.90 8.20 6.60
N TRP A 453 -15.98 7.03 5.97
CA TRP A 453 -16.67 5.89 6.56
C TRP A 453 -15.99 5.28 7.79
N ILE A 454 -14.74 5.66 8.07
CA ILE A 454 -14.00 5.15 9.23
C ILE A 454 -14.01 6.21 10.32
N SER A 455 -14.66 5.89 11.44
CA SER A 455 -14.75 6.75 12.62
C SER A 455 -15.24 8.17 12.29
N HIS A 456 -16.07 8.30 11.25
CA HIS A 456 -16.65 9.56 10.75
C HIS A 456 -15.66 10.74 10.59
N ASN A 457 -14.37 10.47 10.34
CA ASN A 457 -13.33 11.50 10.34
C ASN A 457 -12.26 11.24 9.26
N PHE A 458 -11.15 11.99 9.29
CA PHE A 458 -10.05 11.87 8.32
C PHE A 458 -8.69 11.51 8.97
N ALA A 459 -8.68 11.01 10.21
CA ALA A 459 -7.46 10.81 11.01
C ALA A 459 -6.42 9.96 10.29
N ILE A 460 -6.88 8.96 9.53
CA ILE A 460 -6.03 8.05 8.76
C ILE A 460 -5.24 8.76 7.65
N TRP A 461 -5.75 9.87 7.09
CA TRP A 461 -5.14 10.51 5.92
C TRP A 461 -4.59 11.90 6.20
N ILE A 462 -4.83 12.46 7.39
CA ILE A 462 -4.34 13.77 7.80
C ILE A 462 -4.44 13.94 9.33
N GLY A 463 -3.41 14.49 9.94
CA GLY A 463 -3.40 14.80 11.37
C GLY A 463 -2.11 14.41 12.04
N HIS A 464 -1.57 13.24 11.70
CA HIS A 464 -0.31 12.75 12.23
C HIS A 464 0.88 13.44 11.55
N GLU A 465 2.04 13.40 12.21
CA GLU A 465 3.25 14.07 11.71
C GLU A 465 3.71 13.49 10.37
N GLU A 466 3.50 12.20 10.15
CA GLU A 466 3.87 11.48 8.92
C GLU A 466 2.94 11.84 7.77
N ASP A 467 1.62 11.81 7.96
CA ASP A 467 0.63 12.22 6.94
C ASP A 467 0.87 13.67 6.51
N ASN A 468 1.11 14.55 7.49
CA ASN A 468 1.35 15.96 7.22
C ASN A 468 2.65 16.16 6.41
N GLN A 469 3.71 15.40 6.72
CA GLN A 469 4.94 15.40 5.92
C GLN A 469 4.71 14.86 4.50
N ALA A 470 3.88 13.84 4.33
CA ALA A 470 3.52 13.31 3.01
C ALA A 470 2.78 14.37 2.18
N TRP A 471 1.79 15.06 2.78
CA TRP A 471 1.09 16.17 2.13
C TRP A 471 2.02 17.33 1.74
N ASP A 472 2.96 17.69 2.63
CA ASP A 472 3.92 18.75 2.35
C ASP A 472 4.86 18.37 1.18
N ARG A 473 5.36 17.13 1.15
CA ARG A 473 6.19 16.62 0.03
C ARG A 473 5.43 16.56 -1.30
N LEU A 474 4.17 16.18 -1.27
CA LEU A 474 3.29 16.19 -2.44
C LEU A 474 3.08 17.63 -2.95
N HIS A 475 2.86 18.59 -2.04
CA HIS A 475 2.74 20.00 -2.38
C HIS A 475 4.02 20.56 -3.01
N GLU A 476 5.18 20.33 -2.40
CA GLU A 476 6.48 20.77 -2.93
C GLU A 476 6.74 20.22 -4.34
N THR A 477 6.40 18.94 -4.57
CA THR A 477 6.52 18.29 -5.88
C THR A 477 5.57 18.90 -6.90
N ARG A 478 4.33 19.21 -6.50
CA ARG A 478 3.37 19.92 -7.36
C ARG A 478 3.87 21.30 -7.76
N GLU A 479 4.34 22.11 -6.82
CA GLU A 479 4.81 23.48 -7.11
C GLU A 479 5.96 23.44 -8.13
N PHE A 480 6.88 22.48 -7.97
CA PHE A 480 7.91 22.22 -8.97
C PHE A 480 7.31 21.89 -10.35
N LEU A 481 6.35 20.96 -10.42
CA LEU A 481 5.73 20.56 -11.68
C LEU A 481 4.95 21.70 -12.35
N VAL A 482 4.22 22.51 -11.59
CA VAL A 482 3.52 23.71 -12.08
C VAL A 482 4.52 24.71 -12.66
N GLN A 483 5.62 24.96 -11.96
CA GLN A 483 6.68 25.84 -12.45
C GLN A 483 7.33 25.28 -13.72
N ALA A 484 7.61 23.99 -13.78
CA ALA A 484 8.17 23.34 -14.97
C ALA A 484 7.20 23.37 -16.16
N ALA A 485 5.89 23.24 -15.92
CA ALA A 485 4.85 23.34 -16.95
C ALA A 485 4.69 24.75 -17.54
N SER A 486 5.19 25.78 -16.84
CA SER A 486 5.19 27.15 -17.35
C SER A 486 6.29 27.43 -18.39
N ASP A 487 7.30 26.56 -18.50
CA ASP A 487 8.36 26.68 -19.51
C ASP A 487 7.83 26.31 -20.90
N PRO A 488 7.84 27.24 -21.88
CA PRO A 488 7.39 26.96 -23.25
C PRO A 488 8.21 25.88 -23.99
N GLN A 489 9.40 25.53 -23.49
CA GLN A 489 10.27 24.49 -24.06
C GLN A 489 10.05 23.11 -23.44
N ALA A 490 9.24 22.99 -22.38
CA ALA A 490 8.98 21.72 -21.73
C ALA A 490 8.25 20.75 -22.68
N SER A 491 8.68 19.48 -22.69
CA SER A 491 8.04 18.45 -23.52
C SER A 491 6.63 18.16 -23.01
N PRO A 492 5.58 18.35 -23.84
CA PRO A 492 4.20 18.07 -23.42
C PRO A 492 3.98 16.61 -23.02
N GLN A 493 4.70 15.68 -23.67
CA GLN A 493 4.60 14.25 -23.38
C GLN A 493 5.22 13.91 -22.01
N LEU A 494 6.37 14.51 -21.67
CA LEU A 494 6.99 14.29 -20.36
C LEU A 494 6.19 14.96 -19.25
N LEU A 495 5.66 16.17 -19.48
CA LEU A 495 4.76 16.84 -18.54
C LEU A 495 3.52 15.99 -18.27
N LYS A 496 2.89 15.42 -19.30
CA LYS A 496 1.73 14.54 -19.12
C LYS A 496 2.06 13.34 -18.23
N ARG A 497 3.22 12.70 -18.43
CA ARG A 497 3.66 11.58 -17.59
C ARG A 497 3.97 12.02 -16.16
N ALA A 498 4.58 13.19 -15.99
CA ALA A 498 4.89 13.74 -14.68
C ALA A 498 3.60 14.10 -13.89
N TRP A 499 2.59 14.66 -14.55
CA TRP A 499 1.26 14.85 -13.96
C TRP A 499 0.60 13.52 -13.58
N GLU A 500 0.76 12.48 -14.40
CA GLU A 500 0.26 11.15 -14.08
C GLU A 500 0.85 10.60 -12.77
N GLU A 501 2.16 10.71 -12.58
CA GLU A 501 2.83 10.31 -11.33
C GLU A 501 2.31 11.13 -10.12
N LEU A 502 2.03 12.42 -10.31
CA LEU A 502 1.45 13.25 -9.25
C LEU A 502 0.03 12.78 -8.89
N TYR A 503 -0.83 12.51 -9.88
CA TYR A 503 -2.18 12.00 -9.64
C TYR A 503 -2.18 10.63 -8.95
N ILE A 504 -1.21 9.77 -9.28
CA ILE A 504 -1.03 8.50 -8.56
C ILE A 504 -0.70 8.78 -7.10
N ALA A 505 0.24 9.69 -6.82
CA ALA A 505 0.65 10.05 -5.46
C ALA A 505 -0.44 10.73 -4.61
N GLU A 506 -1.55 11.16 -5.21
CA GLU A 506 -2.72 11.69 -4.49
C GLU A 506 -3.62 10.58 -3.91
N GLY A 507 -3.41 9.32 -4.28
CA GLY A 507 -4.20 8.20 -3.80
C GLY A 507 -4.18 8.04 -2.28
N SER A 508 -5.32 7.70 -1.69
CA SER A 508 -5.48 7.57 -0.24
C SER A 508 -4.61 6.45 0.35
N ASP A 509 -4.35 5.41 -0.44
CA ASP A 509 -3.59 4.22 -0.04
C ASP A 509 -2.21 4.54 0.54
N TRP A 510 -1.57 5.60 0.06
CA TRP A 510 -0.24 6.00 0.52
C TRP A 510 -0.27 6.51 1.96
N PHE A 511 -1.34 7.23 2.30
CA PHE A 511 -1.49 7.87 3.61
C PHE A 511 -2.00 6.88 4.66
N TRP A 512 -2.70 5.83 4.24
CA TRP A 512 -3.20 4.76 5.12
C TRP A 512 -2.10 4.12 6.00
N TRP A 513 -0.87 4.06 5.50
CA TRP A 513 0.28 3.41 6.17
C TRP A 513 1.19 4.39 6.92
N PHE A 514 0.82 5.67 6.97
CA PHE A 514 1.51 6.67 7.77
C PHE A 514 0.82 6.81 9.14
N GLY A 515 1.61 7.12 10.18
CA GLY A 515 1.10 7.24 11.55
C GLY A 515 1.01 5.91 12.30
N ASP A 516 0.34 5.95 13.47
CA ASP A 516 0.29 4.82 14.41
C ASP A 516 -0.96 3.94 14.24
N ASP A 517 -1.88 4.32 13.36
CA ASP A 517 -3.23 3.76 13.30
C ASP A 517 -3.28 2.38 12.63
N HIS A 518 -2.44 2.16 11.60
CA HIS A 518 -2.39 0.93 10.82
C HIS A 518 -0.94 0.52 10.54
N ASN A 519 -0.69 -0.79 10.57
CA ASN A 519 0.62 -1.37 10.30
C ASN A 519 0.46 -2.66 9.49
N SER A 520 1.32 -2.83 8.51
CA SER A 520 1.52 -4.05 7.76
C SER A 520 2.99 -4.46 7.78
N ASP A 521 3.26 -5.72 7.44
CA ASP A 521 4.63 -6.19 7.16
C ASP A 521 5.27 -5.47 5.95
N GLN A 522 4.54 -4.56 5.26
CA GLN A 522 4.93 -3.87 4.03
C GLN A 522 4.90 -2.34 4.11
N ASP A 523 4.76 -1.71 5.29
CA ASP A 523 4.62 -0.25 5.40
C ASP A 523 5.77 0.52 4.71
N GLY A 524 7.00 0.03 4.86
CA GLY A 524 8.17 0.61 4.20
C GLY A 524 8.10 0.55 2.66
N LEU A 525 7.38 -0.42 2.09
CA LEU A 525 7.17 -0.52 0.64
C LEU A 525 6.17 0.53 0.15
N PHE A 526 5.11 0.80 0.91
CA PHE A 526 4.14 1.83 0.57
C PHE A 526 4.75 3.24 0.65
N ASP A 527 5.51 3.54 1.71
CA ASP A 527 6.30 4.78 1.79
C ASP A 527 7.27 4.91 0.60
N GLN A 528 7.96 3.82 0.25
CA GLN A 528 8.87 3.80 -0.89
C GLN A 528 8.14 4.10 -2.21
N LEU A 529 6.99 3.47 -2.46
CA LEU A 529 6.21 3.68 -3.69
C LEU A 529 5.67 5.12 -3.77
N PHE A 530 5.09 5.63 -2.69
CA PHE A 530 4.64 7.03 -2.63
C PHE A 530 5.77 7.99 -2.97
N ARG A 531 6.92 7.87 -2.29
CA ARG A 531 8.08 8.71 -2.57
C ARG A 531 8.59 8.50 -3.99
N ARG A 532 8.56 7.27 -4.51
CA ARG A 532 9.01 6.95 -5.87
C ARG A 532 8.20 7.70 -6.93
N HIS A 533 6.87 7.76 -6.79
CA HIS A 533 6.03 8.57 -7.69
C HIS A 533 6.43 10.05 -7.66
N LEU A 534 6.67 10.61 -6.48
CA LEU A 534 7.18 11.99 -6.38
C LEU A 534 8.56 12.16 -7.03
N GLN A 535 9.48 11.22 -6.83
CA GLN A 535 10.80 11.24 -7.46
C GLN A 535 10.71 11.14 -8.99
N ASN A 536 9.78 10.33 -9.51
CA ASN A 536 9.56 10.12 -10.93
C ASN A 536 9.18 11.43 -11.64
N VAL A 537 8.43 12.33 -10.99
CA VAL A 537 8.13 13.68 -11.51
C VAL A 537 9.43 14.43 -11.87
N TYR A 538 10.42 14.44 -10.98
CA TYR A 538 11.72 15.09 -11.22
C TYR A 538 12.53 14.36 -12.28
N GLN A 539 12.59 13.02 -12.22
CA GLN A 539 13.37 12.21 -13.16
C GLN A 539 12.86 12.35 -14.60
N LEU A 540 11.54 12.32 -14.81
CA LEU A 540 10.91 12.51 -16.11
C LEU A 540 11.25 13.87 -16.74
N LEU A 541 11.43 14.89 -15.90
CA LEU A 541 11.78 16.25 -16.32
C LEU A 541 13.30 16.52 -16.30
N ASN A 542 14.11 15.47 -16.13
CA ASN A 542 15.58 15.53 -16.07
C ASN A 542 16.12 16.51 -15.00
N GLN A 543 15.43 16.60 -13.87
CA GLN A 543 15.86 17.41 -12.72
C GLN A 543 16.37 16.51 -11.59
N PRO A 544 17.31 17.03 -10.76
CA PRO A 544 17.78 16.30 -9.59
C PRO A 544 16.65 16.09 -8.60
N VAL A 545 16.58 14.89 -8.03
CA VAL A 545 15.59 14.52 -7.00
C VAL A 545 15.94 15.24 -5.68
N PRO A 546 14.98 15.94 -5.05
CA PRO A 546 15.17 16.53 -3.72
C PRO A 546 15.57 15.52 -2.64
N GLN A 547 16.49 15.90 -1.75
CA GLN A 547 17.02 15.00 -0.71
C GLN A 547 15.94 14.48 0.26
N ASN A 548 14.93 15.29 0.57
CA ASN A 548 13.84 14.89 1.45
C ASN A 548 13.04 13.70 0.90
N LEU A 549 12.90 13.57 -0.43
CA LEU A 549 12.23 12.43 -1.07
C LEU A 549 13.04 11.12 -1.02
N LEU A 550 14.34 11.20 -0.70
CA LEU A 550 15.21 10.03 -0.51
C LEU A 550 15.14 9.47 0.92
N LEU A 551 14.54 10.22 1.85
CA LEU A 551 14.38 9.81 3.24
C LEU A 551 12.97 9.24 3.45
N PRO A 552 12.82 8.06 4.08
CA PRO A 552 11.52 7.54 4.49
C PRO A 552 10.72 8.54 5.30
N ILE A 553 9.41 8.55 5.11
CA ILE A 553 8.48 9.32 5.96
C ILE A 553 8.19 8.52 7.23
N THR A 554 7.88 7.24 7.08
CA THR A 554 7.52 6.34 8.18
C THR A 554 8.68 6.16 9.15
N ARG A 555 8.39 6.29 10.45
CA ARG A 555 9.34 6.17 11.55
C ARG A 555 9.33 4.79 12.20
N SER A 556 8.85 3.75 11.49
CA SER A 556 8.75 2.38 12.00
C SER A 556 10.01 1.99 12.78
N GLU A 557 9.81 1.43 13.98
CA GLU A 557 10.88 1.06 14.91
C GLU A 557 12.06 0.44 14.16
N ARG A 558 13.15 1.22 14.08
CA ARG A 558 14.36 0.81 13.38
C ARG A 558 14.82 -0.53 13.96
N LYS A 559 14.63 -1.63 13.23
CA LYS A 559 15.59 -2.74 13.34
C LYS A 559 16.95 -2.10 13.12
N SER A 560 17.77 -2.10 14.16
CA SER A 560 19.07 -1.43 14.12
C SER A 560 19.83 -1.95 12.91
N LEU A 561 20.01 -1.07 11.91
CA LEU A 561 20.67 -1.38 10.63
C LEU A 561 22.10 -1.89 10.80
N HIS A 562 22.64 -1.60 11.98
CA HIS A 562 23.98 -1.88 12.40
C HIS A 562 24.01 -2.23 13.88
N THR A 563 25.10 -2.85 14.32
CA THR A 563 25.45 -2.90 15.75
C THR A 563 26.16 -1.61 16.15
N SER A 564 26.04 -1.23 17.42
CA SER A 564 26.82 -0.12 17.98
C SER A 564 28.22 -0.59 18.41
N PRO A 565 29.24 0.29 18.35
CA PRO A 565 30.55 0.02 18.95
C PRO A 565 30.44 -0.22 20.46
N SER A 566 31.22 -1.16 20.98
CA SER A 566 31.15 -1.59 22.39
C SER A 566 32.40 -1.30 23.23
N ALA A 567 33.49 -0.82 22.61
CA ALA A 567 34.74 -0.40 23.27
C ALA A 567 35.54 0.55 22.36
N PHE A 568 36.60 1.18 22.89
CA PHE A 568 37.56 1.92 22.06
C PHE A 568 38.33 0.96 21.14
N LEU A 569 38.53 1.39 19.89
CA LEU A 569 39.19 0.58 18.85
C LEU A 569 40.69 0.90 18.78
N PRO A 570 41.60 -0.08 18.94
CA PRO A 570 43.05 0.13 18.82
C PRO A 570 43.51 0.07 17.35
N VAL A 571 42.86 0.81 16.45
CA VAL A 571 43.09 0.74 15.00
C VAL A 571 44.29 1.58 14.60
N LYS A 572 45.17 0.97 13.81
CA LYS A 572 46.18 1.66 13.01
C LYS A 572 45.71 1.70 11.57
N VAL A 573 45.52 2.89 11.01
CA VAL A 573 45.04 3.08 9.63
C VAL A 573 46.17 2.70 8.66
N ASP A 574 46.15 1.47 8.16
CA ASP A 574 47.12 0.96 7.17
C ASP A 574 46.52 0.10 6.06
N GLY A 575 45.17 0.00 6.02
CA GLY A 575 44.42 -0.67 4.95
C GLY A 575 44.41 -2.19 5.08
N ARG A 576 44.90 -2.74 6.20
CA ARG A 576 45.01 -4.18 6.47
C ARG A 576 44.16 -4.59 7.66
N THR A 577 43.76 -5.85 7.67
CA THR A 577 42.90 -6.39 8.72
C THR A 577 43.71 -7.14 9.76
N ASN A 578 43.73 -6.69 11.02
CA ASN A 578 44.03 -7.53 12.18
C ASN A 578 42.74 -7.89 12.92
N TYR A 579 42.61 -9.14 13.35
CA TYR A 579 41.39 -9.66 14.00
C TYR A 579 40.96 -8.83 15.23
N PHE A 580 41.93 -8.31 15.99
CA PHE A 580 41.66 -7.61 17.25
C PHE A 580 41.29 -6.13 17.10
N GLU A 581 41.57 -5.49 15.96
CA GLU A 581 41.39 -4.03 15.82
C GLU A 581 39.93 -3.62 15.71
N TRP A 582 39.10 -4.45 15.07
CA TRP A 582 37.70 -4.15 14.74
C TRP A 582 36.70 -5.05 15.50
N ILE A 583 37.14 -5.76 16.54
CA ILE A 583 36.30 -6.74 17.25
C ILE A 583 35.12 -6.08 18.00
N ALA A 584 35.34 -4.88 18.53
CA ALA A 584 34.34 -4.11 19.28
C ALA A 584 33.67 -3.03 18.44
N ALA A 585 33.81 -3.08 17.11
CA ALA A 585 33.26 -2.10 16.20
C ALA A 585 31.75 -2.29 16.02
N GLY A 586 31.05 -1.18 15.77
CA GLY A 586 29.73 -1.23 15.16
C GLY A 586 29.84 -1.74 13.73
N ARG A 587 28.88 -2.53 13.30
CA ARG A 587 28.92 -3.22 12.00
C ARG A 587 27.63 -3.04 11.25
N TYR A 588 27.78 -2.67 9.99
CA TYR A 588 26.71 -2.58 9.01
C TYR A 588 27.08 -3.47 7.83
N VAL A 589 26.17 -4.34 7.39
CA VAL A 589 26.38 -5.20 6.22
C VAL A 589 25.53 -4.65 5.08
N SER A 590 26.15 -4.35 3.93
CA SER A 590 25.44 -3.81 2.78
C SER A 590 24.29 -4.72 2.37
N GLY A 591 23.07 -4.18 2.42
CA GLY A 591 21.83 -4.92 2.18
C GLY A 591 21.00 -5.28 3.42
N SER A 592 21.52 -5.09 4.65
CA SER A 592 20.81 -5.37 5.91
C SER A 592 19.68 -4.39 6.26
N GLU A 593 19.62 -3.27 5.54
CA GLU A 593 18.70 -2.16 5.74
C GLU A 593 17.40 -2.23 4.97
N ARG A 594 17.24 -3.32 4.23
CA ARG A 594 16.04 -3.62 3.48
C ARG A 594 15.34 -4.73 4.24
N GLY A 595 14.02 -4.60 4.41
CA GLY A 595 13.19 -5.78 4.58
C GLY A 595 13.48 -6.77 3.45
N THR A 596 12.97 -7.99 3.56
CA THR A 596 13.23 -9.15 2.68
C THR A 596 12.86 -8.99 1.17
N MET A 597 12.87 -7.79 0.60
CA MET A 597 12.22 -7.40 -0.64
C MET A 597 12.99 -6.29 -1.42
N THR A 598 14.24 -6.52 -1.87
CA THR A 598 14.74 -5.87 -3.11
C THR A 598 15.99 -6.59 -3.63
N LEU A 599 16.05 -6.92 -4.93
CA LEU A 599 17.23 -7.52 -5.55
C LEU A 599 18.45 -6.59 -5.53
N VAL A 600 19.59 -7.23 -5.38
CA VAL A 600 20.94 -6.69 -5.31
C VAL A 600 21.41 -6.33 -6.72
N SER A 601 21.53 -5.04 -7.03
CA SER A 601 22.69 -4.63 -7.82
C SER A 601 23.89 -4.79 -6.88
N ASP A 602 24.84 -5.66 -7.17
CA ASP A 602 26.02 -5.85 -6.32
C ASP A 602 26.82 -4.55 -6.27
N GLY A 603 26.70 -3.80 -5.16
CA GLY A 603 27.53 -2.63 -4.89
C GLY A 603 28.98 -3.06 -4.65
N LEU A 604 29.91 -2.12 -4.80
CA LEU A 604 31.32 -2.30 -4.45
C LEU A 604 31.49 -2.51 -2.93
N ILE A 605 30.69 -1.85 -2.10
CA ILE A 605 30.75 -1.89 -0.63
C ILE A 605 29.94 -3.08 -0.09
N ARG A 606 30.57 -3.91 0.74
CA ARG A 606 29.96 -5.11 1.35
C ARG A 606 29.70 -4.99 2.83
N GLU A 607 30.60 -4.37 3.58
CA GLU A 607 30.46 -4.16 5.03
C GLU A 607 31.08 -2.81 5.38
N ILE A 608 30.45 -2.09 6.30
CA ILE A 608 31.05 -0.94 6.98
C ILE A 608 31.21 -1.32 8.45
N CYS A 609 32.45 -1.34 8.92
CA CYS A 609 32.76 -1.34 10.33
C CYS A 609 33.03 0.10 10.77
N PHE A 610 32.53 0.51 11.93
CA PHE A 610 32.79 1.84 12.44
C PHE A 610 32.92 1.83 13.96
N GLY A 611 33.59 2.84 14.49
CA GLY A 611 33.75 3.04 15.91
C GLY A 611 34.69 4.19 16.16
N PHE A 612 35.38 4.16 17.28
CA PHE A 612 36.17 5.30 17.70
C PHE A 612 37.29 4.89 18.65
N ASP A 613 38.34 5.69 18.68
CA ASP A 613 39.29 5.76 19.79
C ASP A 613 39.07 7.05 20.59
N GLN A 614 40.01 7.42 21.47
CA GLN A 614 39.90 8.62 22.31
C GLN A 614 39.89 9.94 21.51
N HIS A 615 40.29 9.93 20.24
CA HIS A 615 40.58 11.14 19.47
C HIS A 615 39.95 11.13 18.07
N ARG A 616 39.63 9.95 17.52
CA ARG A 616 39.24 9.76 16.12
C ARG A 616 37.98 8.91 16.00
N LEU A 617 37.12 9.30 15.05
CA LEU A 617 36.14 8.42 14.42
C LEU A 617 36.88 7.51 13.43
N LEU A 618 36.63 6.21 13.50
CA LEU A 618 37.27 5.19 12.67
C LEU A 618 36.21 4.51 11.82
N VAL A 619 36.45 4.45 10.50
CA VAL A 619 35.56 3.80 9.53
C VAL A 619 36.39 2.84 8.68
N ARG A 620 35.90 1.62 8.54
CA ARG A 620 36.45 0.57 7.67
C ARG A 620 35.40 0.15 6.65
N VAL A 621 35.83 -0.04 5.42
CA VAL A 621 35.01 -0.48 4.31
C VAL A 621 35.59 -1.76 3.72
N ASP A 622 34.79 -2.81 3.70
CA ASP A 622 35.09 -4.06 3.02
C ASP A 622 34.40 -4.11 1.66
N THR A 623 35.09 -4.65 0.67
CA THR A 623 34.61 -4.83 -0.71
C THR A 623 34.55 -6.32 -1.05
N ALA A 624 34.15 -6.68 -2.27
CA ALA A 624 33.98 -8.09 -2.65
C ALA A 624 35.29 -8.90 -2.63
N SER A 625 36.42 -8.26 -2.95
CA SER A 625 37.75 -8.87 -3.00
C SER A 625 38.78 -8.06 -2.19
N GLN A 626 39.56 -7.20 -2.86
CA GLN A 626 40.54 -6.34 -2.21
C GLN A 626 40.17 -4.89 -2.51
N ALA A 627 40.00 -4.07 -1.48
CA ALA A 627 39.55 -2.69 -1.64
C ALA A 627 40.41 -1.89 -2.62
N ILE A 628 41.74 -2.12 -2.63
CA ILE A 628 42.65 -1.45 -3.56
C ILE A 628 42.32 -1.74 -5.03
N ARG A 629 41.83 -2.94 -5.36
CA ARG A 629 41.45 -3.32 -6.72
C ARG A 629 40.02 -2.92 -7.05
N ASP A 630 39.11 -3.20 -6.12
CA ASP A 630 37.67 -3.00 -6.34
C ASP A 630 37.32 -1.51 -6.44
N LEU A 631 38.05 -0.66 -5.72
CA LEU A 631 37.88 0.79 -5.77
C LEU A 631 38.76 1.47 -6.84
N ALA A 632 39.55 0.74 -7.62
CA ALA A 632 40.45 1.35 -8.63
C ALA A 632 39.69 2.07 -9.77
N SER A 633 38.41 1.74 -9.99
CA SER A 633 37.53 2.45 -10.91
C SER A 633 36.81 3.65 -10.28
N ALA A 634 36.94 3.85 -8.97
CA ALA A 634 36.41 5.01 -8.28
C ALA A 634 37.33 6.21 -8.54
N GLY A 635 36.74 7.32 -9.01
CA GLY A 635 37.44 8.59 -9.07
C GLY A 635 37.63 9.18 -7.66
N GLU A 636 36.67 8.96 -6.78
CA GLU A 636 36.70 9.40 -5.39
C GLU A 636 35.75 8.58 -4.51
N VAL A 637 36.02 8.58 -3.21
CA VAL A 637 35.12 8.04 -2.17
C VAL A 637 34.83 9.17 -1.17
N GLN A 638 33.56 9.40 -0.87
CA GLN A 638 33.13 10.44 0.07
C GLN A 638 32.54 9.81 1.34
N LEU A 639 33.04 10.22 2.51
CA LEU A 639 32.42 9.97 3.80
C LEU A 639 31.66 11.24 4.22
N CYS A 640 30.34 11.16 4.21
CA CYS A 640 29.43 12.25 4.53
C CYS A 640 28.94 12.12 5.97
N LEU A 641 29.16 13.15 6.79
CA LEU A 641 28.77 13.22 8.19
C LEU A 641 27.71 14.30 8.38
N MET A 642 26.57 13.90 8.94
CA MET A 642 25.36 14.69 9.15
C MET A 642 25.14 14.96 10.64
N GLY A 643 24.89 16.21 11.00
CA GLY A 643 24.70 16.65 12.38
C GLY A 643 25.08 18.14 12.54
N PRO A 644 25.21 18.65 13.78
CA PRO A 644 25.77 19.97 14.02
C PRO A 644 27.14 20.08 13.35
N GLY A 645 27.28 20.97 12.36
CA GLY A 645 28.55 21.19 11.65
C GLY A 645 28.84 20.29 10.44
N SER A 646 27.83 19.63 9.83
CA SER A 646 27.95 18.68 8.70
C SER A 646 29.20 18.83 7.82
N ARG A 647 29.96 17.73 7.69
CA ARG A 647 31.24 17.67 6.98
C ARG A 647 31.24 16.54 5.96
N THR A 648 31.94 16.75 4.84
CA THR A 648 32.21 15.71 3.85
C THR A 648 33.71 15.51 3.72
N ILE A 649 34.21 14.29 3.94
CA ILE A 649 35.59 13.90 3.70
C ILE A 649 35.66 13.23 2.33
N ARG A 650 36.41 13.82 1.41
CA ARG A 650 36.65 13.29 0.07
C ARG A 650 38.02 12.63 0.02
N LEU A 651 38.05 11.37 -0.38
CA LEU A 651 39.25 10.57 -0.60
C LEU A 651 39.51 10.41 -2.10
N THR A 652 40.75 10.59 -2.52
CA THR A 652 41.21 10.42 -3.91
C THR A 652 42.56 9.69 -3.94
N GLY A 653 42.93 9.17 -5.12
CA GLY A 653 44.18 8.41 -5.30
C GLY A 653 44.00 6.90 -5.47
N PHE A 654 42.78 6.44 -5.78
CA PHE A 654 42.49 5.04 -6.07
C PHE A 654 43.04 4.63 -7.46
N ASP A 655 44.30 4.18 -7.52
CA ASP A 655 45.00 3.78 -8.76
C ASP A 655 45.27 2.27 -8.86
N GLY A 656 44.86 1.50 -7.84
CA GLY A 656 45.10 0.06 -7.76
C GLY A 656 46.51 -0.35 -7.29
N GLN A 657 47.37 0.60 -6.94
CA GLN A 657 48.78 0.36 -6.60
C GLN A 657 49.24 1.07 -5.32
N THR A 658 48.77 2.29 -5.08
CA THR A 658 49.14 3.14 -3.96
C THR A 658 48.22 2.86 -2.77
N THR A 659 48.82 2.60 -1.59
CA THR A 659 48.04 2.35 -0.37
C THR A 659 47.63 3.61 0.37
N ASP A 660 48.38 4.69 0.24
CA ASP A 660 48.10 5.96 0.90
C ASP A 660 47.14 6.80 0.05
N LEU A 661 46.08 7.34 0.66
CA LEU A 661 45.08 8.16 -0.02
C LEU A 661 45.20 9.63 0.34
N ARG A 662 44.73 10.51 -0.55
CA ARG A 662 44.64 11.95 -0.30
C ARG A 662 43.24 12.28 0.21
N ALA A 663 43.15 12.91 1.38
CA ALA A 663 41.90 13.37 1.97
C ALA A 663 41.71 14.88 1.83
N SER A 664 40.48 15.33 1.59
CA SER A 664 40.07 16.75 1.55
C SER A 664 38.75 16.94 2.28
N LEU A 665 38.58 18.08 2.97
CA LEU A 665 37.41 18.36 3.80
C LEU A 665 36.52 19.45 3.18
N PHE A 666 35.21 19.20 3.17
CA PHE A 666 34.19 20.13 2.68
C PHE A 666 33.15 20.41 3.75
N HIS A 667 32.54 21.61 3.70
CA HIS A 667 31.42 22.00 4.56
C HIS A 667 30.27 22.51 3.70
N ARG A 668 29.10 21.84 3.77
CA ARG A 668 27.91 22.20 2.98
C ARG A 668 28.23 22.41 1.48
N ASP A 669 29.01 21.49 0.91
CA ASP A 669 29.46 21.48 -0.49
C ASP A 669 30.32 22.68 -0.95
N GLU A 670 30.61 23.61 -0.05
CA GLU A 670 31.62 24.64 -0.25
C GLU A 670 33.01 24.12 0.21
N PRO A 671 34.08 24.38 -0.56
CA PRO A 671 35.43 24.07 -0.11
C PRO A 671 35.75 24.93 1.12
N ALA A 672 35.74 24.30 2.30
CA ALA A 672 35.93 24.99 3.56
C ALA A 672 37.37 25.53 3.72
N ALA A 673 38.34 24.90 3.03
CA ALA A 673 39.70 25.36 2.68
C ALA A 673 40.55 24.13 2.27
N GLU A 674 41.56 24.28 1.40
CA GLU A 674 42.72 23.37 1.40
C GLU A 674 43.55 23.65 2.67
N LEU A 675 43.12 23.11 3.82
CA LEU A 675 43.89 23.23 5.05
C LEU A 675 45.07 22.25 5.00
N PRO A 676 46.33 22.72 5.16
CA PRO A 676 47.46 21.83 5.31
C PRO A 676 47.34 21.15 6.69
N ALA A 677 47.19 19.83 6.69
CA ALA A 677 47.02 18.96 7.88
C ALA A 677 45.59 18.87 8.44
N THR A 678 44.64 18.41 7.62
CA THR A 678 43.64 17.48 8.16
C THR A 678 44.42 16.23 8.56
N ASN A 679 44.61 15.96 9.86
CA ASN A 679 45.16 14.68 10.35
C ASN A 679 44.17 13.52 10.08
N VAL A 680 43.46 13.57 8.95
CA VAL A 680 42.61 12.51 8.44
C VAL A 680 43.55 11.48 7.84
N GLU A 681 43.57 10.32 8.46
CA GLU A 681 44.33 9.17 7.98
C GLU A 681 43.43 8.38 7.03
N ALA A 682 43.94 7.99 5.87
CA ALA A 682 43.21 7.12 4.96
C ALA A 682 44.19 6.18 4.25
N ALA A 683 43.89 4.89 4.30
CA ALA A 683 44.71 3.85 3.67
C ALA A 683 43.83 2.79 2.99
N VAL A 684 44.31 2.25 1.88
CA VAL A 684 43.61 1.21 1.11
C VAL A 684 44.59 0.08 0.73
N ASP A 685 44.29 -1.14 1.14
CA ASP A 685 45.00 -2.36 0.71
C ASP A 685 43.97 -3.48 0.56
N ARG A 686 43.83 -4.32 1.60
CA ARG A 686 42.77 -5.32 1.65
C ARG A 686 41.40 -4.68 1.92
N ILE A 687 41.40 -3.68 2.79
CA ILE A 687 40.24 -2.87 3.18
C ILE A 687 40.55 -1.39 2.97
N LEU A 688 39.52 -0.54 2.94
CA LEU A 688 39.68 0.91 3.05
C LEU A 688 39.46 1.30 4.52
N GLU A 689 40.41 2.01 5.11
CA GLU A 689 40.32 2.55 6.47
C GLU A 689 40.41 4.08 6.45
N ILE A 690 39.61 4.72 7.30
CA ILE A 690 39.51 6.17 7.43
C ILE A 690 39.52 6.51 8.93
N GLY A 691 40.47 7.34 9.35
CA GLY A 691 40.53 7.90 10.69
C GLY A 691 40.31 9.41 10.64
N VAL A 692 39.22 9.89 11.25
CA VAL A 692 38.85 11.31 11.26
C VAL A 692 38.91 11.87 12.68
N PRO A 693 39.80 12.84 12.98
CA PRO A 693 39.86 13.45 14.31
C PRO A 693 38.54 14.14 14.69
N PHE A 694 38.03 13.91 15.91
CA PHE A 694 36.79 14.56 16.37
C PHE A 694 36.88 16.08 16.38
N GLN A 695 38.07 16.64 16.59
CA GLN A 695 38.32 18.09 16.49
C GLN A 695 38.00 18.63 15.08
N THR A 696 38.22 17.84 14.03
CA THR A 696 37.90 18.20 12.63
C THR A 696 36.38 18.19 12.39
N LEU A 697 35.63 17.42 13.17
CA LEU A 697 34.17 17.28 13.06
C LEU A 697 33.39 18.32 13.86
N GLU A 698 34.05 19.11 14.72
CA GLU A 698 33.40 20.06 15.64
C GLU A 698 32.30 19.43 16.52
N ALA A 699 32.37 18.12 16.74
CA ALA A 699 31.36 17.36 17.48
C ALA A 699 31.79 17.15 18.94
N ALA A 700 30.94 17.55 19.88
CA ALA A 700 31.17 17.35 21.32
C ALA A 700 30.78 15.92 21.75
N PRO A 701 31.36 15.39 22.84
CA PRO A 701 30.88 14.13 23.44
C PRO A 701 29.37 14.10 23.64
N GLY A 702 28.75 12.96 23.31
CA GLY A 702 27.29 12.79 23.34
C GLY A 702 26.56 13.30 22.10
N THR A 703 27.24 13.96 21.16
CA THR A 703 26.62 14.35 19.88
C THR A 703 26.35 13.11 19.05
N GLN A 704 25.13 12.96 18.55
CA GLN A 704 24.79 11.94 17.57
C GLN A 704 25.10 12.46 16.16
N LEU A 705 25.90 11.71 15.41
CA LEU A 705 26.23 11.97 14.01
C LEU A 705 25.60 10.87 13.16
N GLY A 706 24.97 11.25 12.05
CA GLY A 706 24.63 10.32 10.98
C GLY A 706 25.78 10.25 9.98
N MET A 707 26.08 9.08 9.43
CA MET A 707 27.08 8.95 8.37
C MET A 707 26.64 8.03 7.23
N TYR A 708 27.12 8.32 6.03
CA TYR A 708 27.08 7.40 4.90
C TYR A 708 28.33 7.57 4.05
N LEU A 709 28.62 6.57 3.24
CA LEU A 709 29.75 6.53 2.33
C LEU A 709 29.26 6.41 0.89
N GLU A 710 29.86 7.16 -0.01
CA GLU A 710 29.51 7.19 -1.42
C GLU A 710 30.76 6.99 -2.29
N VAL A 711 30.66 6.10 -3.29
CA VAL A 711 31.72 5.85 -4.26
C VAL A 711 31.33 6.52 -5.56
N LEU A 712 32.17 7.41 -6.08
CA LEU A 712 31.89 8.14 -7.30
C LEU A 712 32.89 7.78 -8.41
N SER A 713 32.41 7.70 -9.63
CA SER A 713 33.24 7.60 -10.84
C SER A 713 32.80 8.68 -11.84
N ALA A 714 33.77 9.46 -12.32
CA ALA A 714 33.53 10.63 -13.18
C ALA A 714 32.43 11.59 -12.65
N GLY A 715 32.36 11.77 -11.33
CA GLY A 715 31.39 12.65 -10.66
C GLY A 715 29.97 12.08 -10.52
N LYS A 716 29.75 10.81 -10.89
CA LYS A 716 28.48 10.10 -10.68
C LYS A 716 28.63 9.07 -9.57
N SER A 717 27.65 9.01 -8.67
CA SER A 717 27.55 7.96 -7.66
C SER A 717 27.36 6.60 -8.34
N ILE A 718 28.27 5.66 -8.05
CA ILE A 718 28.21 4.29 -8.55
C ILE A 718 27.90 3.27 -7.44
N ASP A 719 28.08 3.65 -6.19
CA ASP A 719 27.66 2.87 -5.02
C ASP A 719 27.54 3.75 -3.77
N ARG A 720 26.65 3.38 -2.84
CA ARG A 720 26.41 4.10 -1.58
C ARG A 720 26.09 3.11 -0.46
N ALA A 721 26.68 3.32 0.72
CA ALA A 721 26.39 2.54 1.91
C ALA A 721 26.31 3.43 3.17
N PRO A 722 25.20 3.40 3.92
CA PRO A 722 23.98 2.65 3.62
C PRO A 722 23.30 3.19 2.35
N ARG A 723 22.62 2.34 1.57
CA ARG A 723 21.89 2.72 0.36
C ARG A 723 20.79 3.71 0.68
N GLU A 724 20.16 3.58 1.84
CA GLU A 724 19.09 4.46 2.33
C GLU A 724 19.36 4.88 3.79
N GLY A 725 19.04 6.12 4.17
CA GLY A 725 19.33 6.60 5.52
C GLY A 725 20.83 6.77 5.84
N THR A 726 21.19 6.64 7.12
CA THR A 726 22.55 6.86 7.65
C THR A 726 22.88 5.92 8.81
N LEU A 727 24.15 5.59 8.99
CA LEU A 727 24.66 4.96 10.20
C LEU A 727 24.73 5.99 11.32
N ALA A 728 24.00 5.78 12.39
CA ALA A 728 24.12 6.59 13.61
C ALA A 728 25.35 6.20 14.43
N VAL A 729 26.17 7.18 14.79
CA VAL A 729 27.27 7.06 15.75
C VAL A 729 27.18 8.17 16.79
N ILE A 730 27.38 7.84 18.07
CA ILE A 730 27.42 8.82 19.15
C ILE A 730 28.88 9.07 19.51
N VAL A 731 29.29 10.34 19.56
CA VAL A 731 30.66 10.71 19.95
C VAL A 731 30.90 10.27 21.39
N PRO A 732 31.93 9.44 21.66
CA PRO A 732 32.13 8.86 22.98
C PRO A 732 32.51 9.92 24.02
N PRO A 733 32.01 9.82 25.27
CA PRO A 733 32.59 10.58 26.37
C PRO A 733 33.93 9.98 26.80
N PRO A 734 34.80 10.74 27.50
CA PRO A 734 36.11 10.25 27.96
C PRO A 734 36.04 9.00 28.85
N ASP A 735 34.90 8.75 29.49
CA ASP A 735 34.61 7.62 30.37
C ASP A 735 33.77 6.51 29.70
N PHE A 736 33.68 6.50 28.37
CA PHE A 736 32.88 5.53 27.59
C PHE A 736 33.08 4.07 28.01
N GLU A 737 34.33 3.64 28.22
CA GLU A 737 34.60 2.27 28.69
C GLU A 737 34.01 1.99 30.08
N GLN A 738 33.99 2.95 30.99
CA GLN A 738 33.41 2.74 32.33
C GLN A 738 31.88 2.65 32.29
N LEU A 739 31.25 3.39 31.36
CA LEU A 739 29.80 3.35 31.13
C LEU A 739 29.34 2.00 30.55
N MET A 740 30.09 1.44 29.60
CA MET A 740 29.75 0.16 28.97
C MET A 740 29.95 -1.06 29.89
N TRP A 741 30.78 -0.96 30.94
CA TRP A 741 30.94 -2.01 31.96
C TRP A 741 29.82 -2.03 33.02
N GLN A 742 29.00 -0.97 33.10
CA GLN A 742 27.87 -0.86 34.03
C GLN A 742 26.51 -1.17 33.38
N ALA A 743 26.46 -1.27 32.05
CA ALA A 743 25.25 -1.42 31.23
C ALA A 743 24.86 -2.89 30.98
#